data_AF-A0A2D6JHB0-F1
#
_entry.id   AF-A0A2D6JHB0-F1
#
_cell.length_a   1.000
_cell.length_b   1.000
_cell.length_c   1.000
_cell.angle_alpha   90.00
_cell.angle_beta   90.00
_cell.angle_gamma   90.00
#
_symmetry.space_group_name_H-M   'P 1'
#
loop_
_entity.id
_entity.type
_entity.pdbx_description
1 polymer ?
#
loop_
_entity_poly.entity_id
_entity_poly.type
_entity_poly.pdbx_seq_one_letter_code
_entity_poly.pdbx_strand_id
1 'polypeptide(L)'
;MRSLFLILLLQAFIVSCAGPSNDDSTNENPNTENPVDNSPGNSEPQPIIAPEIISPISDLGPASTHNLSFQCSSSCEYRFSYQSTANIDLSALNYAATNSYELSPATGTYYFAIQARDTNNQLESSIIEIQIEIDKDAPSSVSNLSIDSEQTETRSPSASWDLATDNTSISHYELSVGTSPGGAEIQSYTNIGNSNTGFLSQLQLEDAIDYYLNVRAVDIAGNQGPVISSSAWNIPGAPYPVDSLALRKISQTEIEIGWSAPNNNGIAITDYYIDYRLAEPAGNNWTSLNDAVSTDTTAKISGLSPSTKYQFQVRAYNGTSSLGSNVLEAETAPEDPFFEPNYFKAMNLGGASKSILVAWEDSTEIFLNDATSIVLNAAETYEFDSNLGDVLKSEKFFFVSGRLTNGSAGNNDVSRNANIVWSSPDWAGKDFLFTGTRNADHRVSVYSFEDSSVELFDGDSLIEQINLNAGDFHQFSISYHGGFQIKSDKLILAYMYSGGDEYAIDPKPLLPASFDILGIPSRSVKITTSSNTATANLYHSDSFTSQLQLAAGSEKSVNGRGVIGLYKENALRIRSTEELVANSNADANGYCSAPFVPTSLLKKKFIVNAKIDFIAFASLQAGDITVELPDGSTSLIPLERTGDEAFAPFKARTSGVPAGTKFYSSTRFQAWYQANGNTDSIADDDETILFGFD
;
A
#
# COMPACT_ATOMS: atom_id res chain seq x y z
N MET A 1 46.09 11.58 25.54
CA MET A 1 45.76 11.20 26.92
C MET A 1 46.36 12.24 27.86
N ARG A 2 45.55 13.17 28.37
CA ARG A 2 45.93 13.89 29.60
C ARG A 2 45.71 12.88 30.72
N SER A 3 46.75 12.52 31.48
CA SER A 3 46.53 11.73 32.70
C SER A 3 45.56 12.50 33.58
N LEU A 4 44.38 11.94 33.87
CA LEU A 4 43.49 12.48 34.88
C LEU A 4 44.22 12.33 36.22
N PHE A 5 44.72 13.43 36.76
CA PHE A 5 45.18 13.48 38.14
C PHE A 5 43.96 13.62 39.04
N LEU A 6 43.90 12.83 40.11
CA LEU A 6 42.88 13.00 41.13
C LEU A 6 43.30 14.17 42.02
N ILE A 7 42.42 15.15 42.24
CA ILE A 7 42.70 16.27 43.14
C ILE A 7 42.00 16.02 44.46
N LEU A 8 42.76 15.87 45.54
CA LEU A 8 42.24 15.83 46.90
C LEU A 8 42.50 17.17 47.58
N LEU A 9 41.42 17.83 48.04
CA LEU A 9 41.51 19.04 48.85
C LEU A 9 41.20 18.71 50.32
N LEU A 10 42.18 18.93 51.19
CA LEU A 10 42.01 18.79 52.64
C LEU A 10 41.86 20.18 53.28
N GLN A 11 40.78 20.36 54.05
CA GLN A 11 40.48 21.62 54.75
C GLN A 11 40.38 21.39 56.26
N ALA A 12 41.14 22.15 57.05
CA ALA A 12 41.11 22.07 58.51
C ALA A 12 40.17 23.11 59.12
N PHE A 13 39.37 22.68 60.11
CA PHE A 13 38.48 23.54 60.88
C PHE A 13 38.70 23.37 62.38
N ILE A 14 38.67 24.48 63.14
CA ILE A 14 38.76 24.47 64.61
C ILE A 14 37.36 24.29 65.19
N VAL A 15 37.21 23.31 66.09
CA VAL A 15 36.01 23.12 66.91
C VAL A 15 36.35 23.57 68.35
N SER A 16 35.65 24.58 68.88
CA SER A 16 35.99 25.21 70.16
C SER A 16 35.77 24.28 71.36
N CYS A 17 36.72 24.26 72.31
CA CYS A 17 36.53 23.62 73.62
C CYS A 17 35.64 24.49 74.54
N ALA A 18 34.43 24.05 74.88
CA ALA A 18 33.65 24.64 75.97
C ALA A 18 34.13 24.05 77.31
N GLY A 19 34.67 24.88 78.21
CA GLY A 19 35.07 24.46 79.57
C GLY A 19 33.86 24.24 80.50
N PRO A 20 33.97 23.41 81.55
CA PRO A 20 32.87 23.16 82.47
C PRO A 20 32.61 24.39 83.38
N SER A 21 31.37 24.89 83.38
CA SER A 21 30.89 25.88 84.34
C SER A 21 30.52 25.20 85.66
N ASN A 22 31.36 25.34 86.69
CA ASN A 22 30.98 25.01 88.07
C ASN A 22 30.39 26.26 88.74
N ASP A 23 29.07 26.36 88.71
CA ASP A 23 28.30 27.23 89.61
C ASP A 23 27.49 26.28 90.49
N ASP A 24 27.90 26.10 91.75
CA ASP A 24 26.94 25.78 92.80
C ASP A 24 27.40 26.33 94.15
N SER A 25 26.46 27.00 94.79
CA SER A 25 26.60 27.74 96.03
C SER A 25 25.97 26.95 97.19
N THR A 26 26.47 27.21 98.40
CA THR A 26 25.79 27.16 99.73
C THR A 26 26.36 26.20 100.80
N ASN A 27 27.09 26.83 101.75
CA ASN A 27 26.78 26.96 103.19
C ASN A 27 27.40 26.02 104.28
N GLU A 28 27.87 26.72 105.33
CA GLU A 28 28.16 26.37 106.76
C GLU A 28 29.50 25.78 107.27
N ASN A 29 30.41 26.71 107.65
CA ASN A 29 31.04 26.94 108.99
C ASN A 29 32.09 25.94 109.61
N PRO A 30 32.96 26.35 110.58
CA PRO A 30 34.15 27.23 110.46
C PRO A 30 35.45 26.63 111.07
N ASN A 31 36.53 27.41 110.95
CA ASN A 31 37.83 27.36 111.66
C ASN A 31 38.98 26.75 110.85
N THR A 32 39.69 27.61 110.12
CA THR A 32 41.03 28.10 110.55
C THR A 32 41.45 29.21 109.59
N GLU A 33 41.90 30.34 110.15
CA GLU A 33 42.55 31.42 109.40
C GLU A 33 43.81 30.90 108.69
N ASN A 34 43.94 31.19 107.40
CA ASN A 34 45.24 31.43 106.78
C ASN A 34 45.06 32.33 105.53
N PRO A 35 46.05 33.19 105.23
CA PRO A 35 45.88 34.36 104.39
C PRO A 35 45.82 34.03 102.90
N VAL A 36 45.12 34.89 102.17
CA VAL A 36 44.96 34.95 100.71
C VAL A 36 46.34 35.03 100.03
N ASP A 37 46.70 33.99 99.27
CA ASP A 37 47.74 34.04 98.25
C ASP A 37 47.11 34.48 96.93
N ASN A 38 47.33 35.73 96.56
CA ASN A 38 47.12 36.24 95.20
C ASN A 38 48.32 35.79 94.35
N SER A 39 48.26 34.57 93.84
CA SER A 39 49.12 34.10 92.76
C SER A 39 48.25 33.84 91.51
N PRO A 40 48.56 34.44 90.35
CA PRO A 40 47.81 34.18 89.12
C PRO A 40 47.92 32.70 88.77
N GLY A 41 46.78 32.03 88.61
CA GLY A 41 46.71 30.65 88.16
C GLY A 41 47.42 30.51 86.82
N ASN A 42 48.56 29.83 86.84
CA ASN A 42 49.20 29.32 85.64
C ASN A 42 48.28 28.19 85.15
N SER A 43 47.32 28.50 84.27
CA SER A 43 46.63 27.46 83.52
C SER A 43 47.70 26.76 82.68
N GLU A 44 48.05 25.52 83.05
CA GLU A 44 48.87 24.67 82.20
C GLU A 44 48.27 24.69 80.78
N PRO A 45 49.11 24.89 79.75
CA PRO A 45 48.64 24.85 78.39
C PRO A 45 48.03 23.47 78.13
N GLN A 46 46.73 23.43 77.81
CA GLN A 46 46.00 22.18 77.57
C GLN A 46 46.58 21.50 76.32
N PRO A 47 46.82 20.18 76.32
CA PRO A 47 47.38 19.50 75.16
C PRO A 47 46.48 19.64 73.95
N ILE A 48 47.05 19.83 72.76
CA ILE A 48 46.32 19.74 71.49
C ILE A 48 45.88 18.27 71.35
N ILE A 49 44.56 18.02 71.43
CA ILE A 49 44.02 16.67 71.31
C ILE A 49 44.18 16.20 69.86
N ALA A 50 44.56 14.93 69.67
CA ALA A 50 44.72 14.34 68.35
C ALA A 50 43.42 14.52 67.51
N PRO A 51 43.54 14.91 66.23
CA PRO A 51 42.39 15.17 65.36
C PRO A 51 41.44 13.95 65.27
N GLU A 52 40.13 14.20 65.22
CA GLU A 52 39.14 13.20 64.81
C GLU A 52 38.69 13.49 63.38
N ILE A 53 38.71 12.44 62.55
CA ILE A 53 38.19 12.49 61.18
C ILE A 53 36.66 12.41 61.28
N ILE A 54 35.95 13.47 60.88
CA ILE A 54 34.48 13.54 61.01
C ILE A 54 33.78 12.72 59.91
N SER A 55 34.48 12.39 58.82
CA SER A 55 33.92 11.68 57.66
C SER A 55 34.92 10.65 57.10
N PRO A 56 34.54 9.38 56.88
CA PRO A 56 35.45 8.40 56.28
C PRO A 56 35.97 8.89 54.92
N ILE A 57 37.26 8.72 54.69
CA ILE A 57 37.94 9.06 53.44
C ILE A 57 38.20 7.74 52.70
N SER A 58 37.21 7.28 51.95
CA SER A 58 37.32 6.14 51.03
C SER A 58 36.78 6.54 49.66
N ASP A 59 37.30 5.93 48.60
CA ASP A 59 36.75 5.99 47.23
C ASP A 59 36.62 7.41 46.66
N LEU A 60 37.78 8.07 46.50
CA LEU A 60 37.85 9.42 45.96
C LEU A 60 37.46 9.44 44.48
N GLY A 61 36.41 10.19 44.14
CA GLY A 61 36.10 10.57 42.76
C GLY A 61 36.98 11.72 42.25
N PRO A 62 36.79 12.16 40.99
CA PRO A 62 37.51 13.32 40.45
C PRO A 62 37.17 14.60 41.23
N ALA A 63 38.18 15.21 41.88
CA ALA A 63 38.08 16.46 42.65
C ALA A 63 37.25 16.39 43.94
N SER A 64 37.59 15.45 44.83
CA SER A 64 36.99 15.27 46.16
C SER A 64 37.52 16.29 47.20
N THR A 65 36.61 16.88 48.00
CA THR A 65 36.96 17.76 49.14
C THR A 65 36.58 17.09 50.46
N HIS A 66 37.52 17.01 51.40
CA HIS A 66 37.30 16.42 52.72
C HIS A 66 37.70 17.39 53.84
N ASN A 67 36.81 17.51 54.83
CA ASN A 67 36.97 18.40 55.97
C ASN A 67 37.50 17.64 57.18
N LEU A 68 38.47 18.23 57.87
CA LEU A 68 39.08 17.68 59.08
C LEU A 68 38.79 18.61 60.25
N SER A 69 38.31 18.07 61.37
CA SER A 69 38.17 18.86 62.61
C SER A 69 39.34 18.67 63.56
N PHE A 70 39.71 19.78 64.19
CA PHE A 70 40.73 19.82 65.22
C PHE A 70 40.14 20.50 66.46
N GLN A 71 40.37 19.91 67.63
CA GLN A 71 40.04 20.54 68.92
C GLN A 71 41.31 21.18 69.48
N CYS A 72 41.30 22.51 69.60
CA CYS A 72 42.42 23.30 70.09
C CYS A 72 41.87 24.40 71.02
N SER A 73 42.56 24.68 72.12
CA SER A 73 42.15 25.72 73.09
C SER A 73 42.41 27.15 72.60
N SER A 74 43.09 27.31 71.46
CA SER A 74 43.46 28.60 70.83
C SER A 74 43.43 28.51 69.30
N SER A 75 43.80 29.59 68.60
CA SER A 75 44.15 29.51 67.17
C SER A 75 45.30 28.52 66.98
N CYS A 76 45.18 27.62 66.01
CA CYS A 76 46.14 26.57 65.68
C CYS A 76 46.53 26.69 64.19
N GLU A 77 47.78 26.36 63.86
CA GLU A 77 48.27 26.26 62.48
C GLU A 77 48.50 24.79 62.10
N TYR A 78 48.28 24.41 60.84
CA TYR A 78 48.37 23.00 60.38
C TYR A 78 49.41 22.82 59.29
N ARG A 79 50.13 21.69 59.28
CA ARG A 79 50.92 21.27 58.13
C ARG A 79 50.47 19.90 57.66
N PHE A 80 50.46 19.72 56.34
CA PHE A 80 49.96 18.53 55.67
C PHE A 80 51.05 17.99 54.74
N SER A 81 51.18 16.66 54.67
CA SER A 81 52.03 15.98 53.69
C SER A 81 51.41 14.65 53.27
N TYR A 82 51.85 14.12 52.13
CA TYR A 82 51.52 12.76 51.72
C TYR A 82 52.76 12.05 51.16
N GLN A 83 52.84 10.74 51.40
CA GLN A 83 53.78 9.84 50.72
C GLN A 83 53.10 8.48 50.47
N SER A 84 53.69 7.69 49.58
CA SER A 84 53.28 6.30 49.32
C SER A 84 53.82 5.30 50.36
N THR A 85 54.42 5.77 51.46
CA THR A 85 55.03 4.97 52.52
C THR A 85 54.73 5.56 53.90
N ALA A 86 54.50 4.70 54.90
CA ALA A 86 54.07 5.04 56.27
C ALA A 86 55.12 5.74 57.16
N ASN A 87 56.06 6.50 56.59
CA ASN A 87 57.05 7.26 57.38
C ASN A 87 57.24 8.63 56.76
N ILE A 88 56.41 9.58 57.17
CA ILE A 88 56.34 10.91 56.58
C ILE A 88 57.03 11.93 57.50
N ASP A 89 58.08 12.57 57.00
CA ASP A 89 58.72 13.69 57.69
C ASP A 89 58.01 15.01 57.35
N LEU A 90 57.50 15.69 58.38
CA LEU A 90 56.82 16.98 58.26
C LEU A 90 57.73 18.17 58.53
N SER A 91 58.97 17.95 58.98
CA SER A 91 59.87 18.98 59.55
C SER A 91 60.18 20.15 58.60
N ALA A 92 60.13 19.92 57.29
CA ALA A 92 60.46 20.91 56.25
C ALA A 92 59.24 21.64 55.64
N LEU A 93 58.02 21.35 56.09
CA LEU A 93 56.79 21.90 55.51
C LEU A 93 56.27 23.14 56.24
N ASN A 94 55.74 24.08 55.46
CA ASN A 94 55.07 25.27 55.99
C ASN A 94 53.66 24.94 56.48
N TYR A 95 53.17 25.77 57.41
CA TYR A 95 51.82 25.67 57.91
C TYR A 95 50.82 26.40 56.99
N ALA A 96 49.65 25.81 56.75
CA ALA A 96 48.55 26.32 55.93
C ALA A 96 47.20 25.83 56.47
N ALA A 97 46.10 26.56 56.22
CA ALA A 97 44.76 26.15 56.62
C ALA A 97 44.11 25.12 55.66
N THR A 98 44.60 25.07 54.42
CA THR A 98 44.12 24.19 53.36
C THR A 98 45.30 23.72 52.52
N ASN A 99 45.27 22.48 52.03
CA ASN A 99 46.27 22.00 51.07
C ASN A 99 45.62 21.11 50.00
N SER A 100 46.12 21.20 48.77
CA SER A 100 45.62 20.47 47.61
C SER A 100 46.69 19.51 47.09
N TYR A 101 46.31 18.25 46.88
CA TYR A 101 47.20 17.21 46.40
C TYR A 101 46.73 16.67 45.07
N GLU A 102 47.63 16.66 44.08
CA GLU A 102 47.47 15.86 42.88
C GLU A 102 48.00 14.46 43.16
N LEU A 103 47.09 13.49 43.14
CA LEU A 103 47.39 12.08 43.31
C LEU A 103 47.53 11.43 41.94
N SER A 104 48.59 10.63 41.79
CA SER A 104 48.75 9.77 40.62
C SER A 104 47.75 8.62 40.70
N PRO A 105 47.05 8.24 39.62
CA PRO A 105 46.09 7.13 39.64
C PRO A 105 46.74 5.73 39.70
N ALA A 106 48.01 5.63 40.11
CA ALA A 106 48.67 4.33 40.26
C ALA A 106 48.14 3.60 41.51
N THR A 107 47.98 2.27 41.44
CA THR A 107 47.65 1.45 42.61
C THR A 107 48.60 1.73 43.76
N GLY A 108 48.06 2.21 44.87
CA GLY A 108 48.85 2.44 46.07
C GLY A 108 47.98 2.96 47.20
N THR A 109 48.31 2.52 48.41
CA THR A 109 47.86 3.16 49.62
C THR A 109 48.57 4.51 49.75
N TYR A 110 47.80 5.59 49.86
CA TYR A 110 48.36 6.89 50.19
C TYR A 110 48.24 7.10 51.69
N TYR A 111 49.36 7.44 52.32
CA TYR A 111 49.42 7.86 53.72
C TYR A 111 49.47 9.38 53.75
N PHE A 112 48.51 10.01 54.43
CA PHE A 112 48.51 11.46 54.67
C PHE A 112 48.89 11.72 56.11
N ALA A 113 49.94 12.49 56.32
CA ALA A 113 50.39 12.92 57.64
C ALA A 113 49.98 14.36 57.91
N ILE A 114 49.39 14.58 59.08
CA ILE A 114 48.92 15.91 59.49
C ILE A 114 49.37 16.16 60.92
N GLN A 115 49.85 17.38 61.15
CA GLN A 115 50.25 17.85 62.47
C GLN A 115 49.78 19.27 62.70
N ALA A 116 49.24 19.53 63.89
CA ALA A 116 48.84 20.84 64.34
C ALA A 116 49.82 21.37 65.40
N ARG A 117 50.00 22.70 65.41
CA ARG A 117 50.68 23.41 66.51
C ARG A 117 49.86 24.63 66.93
N ASP A 118 50.06 25.08 68.16
CA ASP A 118 49.54 26.38 68.57
C ASP A 118 50.27 27.55 67.85
N THR A 119 49.63 28.71 67.74
CA THR A 119 50.22 29.91 67.07
C THR A 119 51.43 30.50 67.80
N ASN A 120 51.77 30.00 69.00
CA ASN A 120 52.91 30.44 69.82
C ASN A 120 54.07 29.43 69.81
N ASN A 121 53.98 28.37 69.00
CA ASN A 121 54.90 27.22 68.94
C ASN A 121 55.17 26.51 70.29
N GLN A 122 54.22 26.52 71.23
CA GLN A 122 54.44 25.92 72.56
C GLN A 122 53.96 24.46 72.65
N LEU A 123 52.97 24.06 71.84
CA LEU A 123 52.40 22.72 71.82
C LEU A 123 52.28 22.18 70.38
N GLU A 124 52.58 20.89 70.19
CA GLU A 124 52.39 20.15 68.93
C GLU A 124 51.57 18.87 69.15
N SER A 125 50.74 18.50 68.17
CA SER A 125 49.99 17.23 68.17
C SER A 125 50.84 16.03 67.70
N SER A 126 50.36 14.81 67.94
CA SER A 126 50.86 13.61 67.26
C SER A 126 50.53 13.65 65.76
N ILE A 127 51.35 12.96 64.94
CA ILE A 127 51.07 12.74 63.51
C ILE A 127 49.92 11.74 63.37
N ILE A 128 48.89 12.11 62.60
CA ILE A 128 47.85 11.17 62.16
C ILE A 128 48.14 10.73 60.74
N GLU A 129 48.12 9.42 60.51
CA GLU A 129 48.21 8.82 59.18
C GLU A 129 46.82 8.39 58.69
N ILE A 130 46.43 8.85 57.50
CA ILE A 130 45.18 8.47 56.83
C ILE A 130 45.52 7.60 55.63
N GLN A 131 44.98 6.39 55.57
CA GLN A 131 45.06 5.49 54.41
C GLN A 131 43.91 5.76 53.44
N ILE A 132 44.24 5.96 52.16
CA ILE A 132 43.26 6.06 51.07
C ILE A 132 43.52 4.93 50.06
N GLU A 133 42.47 4.21 49.70
CA GLU A 133 42.45 3.23 48.61
C GLU A 133 41.71 3.82 47.39
N ILE A 134 42.27 3.60 46.20
CA ILE A 134 41.68 4.02 44.93
C ILE A 134 41.08 2.79 44.27
N ASP A 135 39.77 2.83 44.04
CA ASP A 135 39.08 1.80 43.27
C ASP A 135 39.33 1.98 41.77
N LYS A 136 39.82 0.90 41.14
CA LYS A 136 40.11 0.81 39.71
C LYS A 136 39.37 -0.34 39.04
N ASP A 137 38.68 -1.14 39.83
CA ASP A 137 38.02 -2.33 39.32
C ASP A 137 36.70 -1.84 38.74
N ALA A 138 36.55 -1.96 37.42
CA ALA A 138 35.31 -1.56 36.79
C ALA A 138 34.17 -2.49 37.21
N PRO A 139 32.93 -1.98 37.27
CA PRO A 139 31.74 -2.80 37.48
C PRO A 139 31.68 -4.02 36.57
N SER A 140 31.04 -5.09 37.04
CA SER A 140 30.67 -6.21 36.18
C SER A 140 29.76 -5.74 35.04
N SER A 141 29.68 -6.52 33.96
CA SER A 141 28.66 -6.30 32.93
C SER A 141 27.26 -6.46 33.52
N VAL A 142 26.29 -5.73 32.97
CA VAL A 142 24.88 -6.07 33.18
C VAL A 142 24.55 -7.43 32.54
N SER A 143 23.46 -8.04 32.95
CA SER A 143 22.98 -9.29 32.34
C SER A 143 21.49 -9.23 32.05
N ASN A 144 20.98 -10.17 31.24
CA ASN A 144 19.56 -10.27 30.88
C ASN A 144 18.96 -8.97 30.30
N LEU A 145 19.72 -8.27 29.46
CA LEU A 145 19.23 -7.10 28.75
C LEU A 145 18.11 -7.51 27.77
N SER A 146 16.94 -6.92 27.95
CA SER A 146 15.78 -7.04 27.05
C SER A 146 15.21 -5.68 26.70
N ILE A 147 14.58 -5.59 25.52
CA ILE A 147 13.92 -4.38 25.02
C ILE A 147 12.45 -4.67 24.68
N ASP A 148 11.60 -3.65 24.77
CA ASP A 148 10.22 -3.68 24.25
C ASP A 148 10.15 -3.38 22.74
N SER A 149 8.94 -3.18 22.21
CA SER A 149 8.69 -2.81 20.81
C SER A 149 8.00 -1.43 20.69
N GLU A 150 8.30 -0.51 21.61
CA GLU A 150 7.67 0.83 21.68
C GLU A 150 8.56 1.98 21.18
N GLN A 151 9.52 1.67 20.30
CA GLN A 151 10.35 2.68 19.65
C GLN A 151 9.55 3.61 18.73
N THR A 152 10.01 4.84 18.61
CA THR A 152 9.51 5.84 17.65
C THR A 152 10.71 6.57 17.03
N GLU A 153 10.51 7.38 15.99
CA GLU A 153 11.57 8.19 15.37
C GLU A 153 12.38 9.06 16.37
N THR A 154 11.80 9.35 17.54
CA THR A 154 12.40 10.20 18.56
C THR A 154 12.68 9.49 19.90
N ARG A 155 12.43 8.18 20.01
CA ARG A 155 12.57 7.43 21.26
C ARG A 155 13.03 5.99 21.00
N SER A 156 14.04 5.53 21.76
CA SER A 156 14.47 4.12 21.76
C SER A 156 13.41 3.22 22.40
N PRO A 157 13.46 1.90 22.18
CA PRO A 157 12.75 0.95 23.04
C PRO A 157 13.08 1.18 24.52
N SER A 158 12.18 0.79 25.41
CA SER A 158 12.52 0.68 26.82
C SER A 158 13.34 -0.57 27.05
N ALA A 159 14.49 -0.42 27.71
CA ALA A 159 15.35 -1.53 28.12
C ALA A 159 15.17 -1.86 29.60
N SER A 160 15.37 -3.13 29.92
CA SER A 160 15.48 -3.66 31.29
C SER A 160 16.63 -4.66 31.38
N TRP A 161 17.32 -4.69 32.51
CA TRP A 161 18.45 -5.59 32.76
C TRP A 161 18.55 -5.97 34.25
N ASP A 162 19.37 -6.97 34.53
CA ASP A 162 19.79 -7.32 35.89
C ASP A 162 20.94 -6.42 36.34
N LEU A 163 20.93 -6.06 37.63
CA LEU A 163 21.92 -5.16 38.22
C LEU A 163 23.34 -5.70 38.07
N ALA A 164 24.26 -4.80 37.70
CA ALA A 164 25.69 -5.05 37.78
C ALA A 164 26.14 -5.08 39.26
N THR A 165 27.26 -5.76 39.50
CA THR A 165 27.91 -5.84 40.81
C THR A 165 29.30 -5.22 40.74
N ASP A 166 29.75 -4.69 41.85
CA ASP A 166 31.06 -4.08 41.99
C ASP A 166 31.62 -4.29 43.40
N ASN A 167 32.93 -4.12 43.58
CA ASN A 167 33.59 -4.24 44.89
C ASN A 167 33.20 -3.10 45.85
N THR A 168 32.78 -1.94 45.31
CA THR A 168 32.28 -0.80 46.08
C THR A 168 30.76 -0.67 45.93
N SER A 169 30.28 0.03 44.91
CA SER A 169 28.86 0.26 44.61
C SER A 169 28.66 0.87 43.23
N ILE A 170 27.54 0.54 42.59
CA ILE A 170 27.13 1.17 41.33
C ILE A 170 26.59 2.58 41.59
N SER A 171 27.16 3.57 40.90
CA SER A 171 26.70 4.97 40.91
C SER A 171 25.47 5.15 40.02
N HIS A 172 25.56 4.73 38.75
CA HIS A 172 24.49 4.85 37.77
C HIS A 172 24.71 3.92 36.57
N TYR A 173 23.69 3.84 35.71
CA TYR A 173 23.80 3.26 34.39
C TYR A 173 23.81 4.35 33.32
N GLU A 174 24.46 4.06 32.21
CA GLU A 174 24.45 4.90 31.03
C GLU A 174 23.92 4.13 29.82
N LEU A 175 23.10 4.80 29.01
CA LEU A 175 22.60 4.27 27.74
C LEU A 175 23.15 5.02 26.54
N SER A 176 23.44 4.32 25.44
CA SER A 176 23.76 4.90 24.13
C SER A 176 22.96 4.22 23.02
N VAL A 177 22.80 4.90 21.88
CA VAL A 177 22.23 4.30 20.66
C VAL A 177 23.24 4.43 19.53
N GLY A 178 23.43 3.34 18.80
CA GLY A 178 24.30 3.25 17.63
C GLY A 178 23.74 2.34 16.56
N THR A 179 24.36 2.34 15.37
CA THR A 179 23.99 1.46 14.25
C THR A 179 24.78 0.14 14.24
N SER A 180 25.58 -0.08 15.28
CA SER A 180 26.29 -1.33 15.52
C SER A 180 26.35 -1.64 17.03
N PRO A 181 26.52 -2.91 17.43
CA PRO A 181 26.69 -3.26 18.84
C PRO A 181 27.84 -2.48 19.50
N GLY A 182 27.55 -1.78 20.59
CA GLY A 182 28.46 -0.92 21.35
C GLY A 182 28.61 0.49 20.79
N GLY A 183 28.00 0.77 19.63
CA GLY A 183 28.02 2.06 18.96
C GLY A 183 27.33 3.18 19.76
N ALA A 184 27.70 4.41 19.44
CA ALA A 184 27.16 5.60 20.09
C ALA A 184 27.00 6.77 19.10
N GLU A 185 26.87 6.43 17.80
CA GLU A 185 26.84 7.38 16.69
C GLU A 185 25.55 8.21 16.67
N ILE A 186 24.44 7.67 17.16
CA ILE A 186 23.13 8.33 17.19
C ILE A 186 22.96 9.11 18.48
N GLN A 187 23.27 8.48 19.61
CA GLN A 187 23.22 9.11 20.93
C GLN A 187 24.39 8.61 21.77
N SER A 188 25.20 9.53 22.27
CA SER A 188 26.30 9.22 23.20
C SER A 188 25.79 8.72 24.55
N TYR A 189 26.66 8.00 25.27
CA TYR A 189 26.36 7.48 26.61
C TYR A 189 25.79 8.57 27.52
N THR A 190 24.55 8.35 27.96
CA THR A 190 23.75 9.29 28.74
C THR A 190 23.41 8.65 30.07
N ASN A 191 23.75 9.31 31.17
CA ASN A 191 23.42 8.88 32.52
C ASN A 191 21.90 8.88 32.74
N ILE A 192 21.36 7.72 33.12
CA ILE A 192 19.92 7.51 33.39
C ILE A 192 19.63 7.22 34.87
N GLY A 193 20.61 7.46 35.75
CA GLY A 193 20.54 7.16 37.17
C GLY A 193 20.76 5.70 37.50
N ASN A 194 20.52 5.32 38.76
CA ASN A 194 20.72 3.98 39.30
C ASN A 194 19.41 3.15 39.25
N SER A 195 18.79 3.10 38.08
CA SER A 195 17.63 2.23 37.83
C SER A 195 18.02 1.14 36.84
N ASN A 196 17.43 -0.05 36.97
CA ASN A 196 17.69 -1.18 36.08
C ASN A 196 16.78 -1.21 34.84
N THR A 197 16.17 -0.07 34.53
CA THR A 197 15.33 0.14 33.35
C THR A 197 15.56 1.55 32.83
N GLY A 198 15.47 1.75 31.51
CA GLY A 198 15.56 3.08 30.92
C GLY A 198 15.32 3.11 29.41
N PHE A 199 15.13 4.31 28.88
CA PHE A 199 15.05 4.59 27.44
C PHE A 199 15.71 5.94 27.16
N LEU A 200 16.01 6.20 25.89
CA LEU A 200 16.48 7.50 25.41
C LEU A 200 15.38 8.15 24.57
N SER A 201 15.19 9.44 24.75
CA SER A 201 14.26 10.28 23.98
C SER A 201 15.02 11.37 23.23
N GLN A 202 14.32 12.13 22.38
CA GLN A 202 14.89 13.20 21.54
C GLN A 202 15.94 12.67 20.54
N LEU A 203 15.75 11.43 20.11
CA LEU A 203 16.58 10.82 19.07
C LEU A 203 16.20 11.36 17.69
N GLN A 204 17.07 11.13 16.71
CA GLN A 204 16.79 11.31 15.30
C GLN A 204 17.08 9.98 14.61
N LEU A 205 16.04 9.14 14.49
CA LEU A 205 16.12 7.81 13.91
C LEU A 205 15.46 7.82 12.53
N GLU A 206 16.05 7.07 11.60
CA GLU A 206 15.56 6.87 10.25
C GLU A 206 14.92 5.49 10.13
N ASP A 207 13.97 5.36 9.20
CA ASP A 207 13.34 4.07 8.90
C ASP A 207 14.32 3.06 8.28
N ALA A 208 14.03 1.77 8.44
CA ALA A 208 14.79 0.67 7.87
C ALA A 208 16.30 0.64 8.23
N ILE A 209 16.72 1.33 9.29
CA ILE A 209 18.06 1.23 9.88
C ILE A 209 18.01 0.39 11.15
N ASP A 210 18.88 -0.62 11.24
CA ASP A 210 19.08 -1.38 12.46
C ASP A 210 19.87 -0.57 13.50
N TYR A 211 19.25 -0.34 14.64
CA TYR A 211 19.80 0.30 15.81
C TYR A 211 20.04 -0.70 16.94
N TYR A 212 20.97 -0.33 17.81
CA TYR A 212 21.33 -1.08 19.01
C TYR A 212 21.30 -0.12 20.19
N LEU A 213 20.55 -0.51 21.23
CA LEU A 213 20.57 0.19 22.51
C LEU A 213 21.64 -0.47 23.37
N ASN A 214 22.60 0.32 23.85
CA ASN A 214 23.73 -0.18 24.60
C ASN A 214 23.67 0.34 26.03
N VAL A 215 24.03 -0.51 26.98
CA VAL A 215 24.03 -0.20 28.41
C VAL A 215 25.38 -0.54 29.02
N ARG A 216 25.82 0.30 29.95
CA ARG A 216 26.96 0.02 30.83
C ARG A 216 26.69 0.56 32.23
N ALA A 217 27.35 -0.03 33.22
CA ALA A 217 27.34 0.46 34.60
C ALA A 217 28.55 1.36 34.85
N VAL A 218 28.38 2.33 35.75
CA VAL A 218 29.45 3.20 36.25
C VAL A 218 29.44 3.14 37.77
N ASP A 219 30.60 2.88 38.39
CA ASP A 219 30.74 2.88 39.85
C ASP A 219 30.85 4.30 40.43
N ILE A 220 31.00 4.40 41.75
CA ILE A 220 31.18 5.67 42.48
C ILE A 220 32.53 6.34 42.19
N ALA A 221 33.55 5.59 41.78
CA ALA A 221 34.88 6.09 41.40
C ALA A 221 34.92 6.62 39.95
N GLY A 222 33.89 6.31 39.15
CA GLY A 222 33.78 6.68 37.73
C GLY A 222 34.33 5.64 36.76
N ASN A 223 34.69 4.43 37.20
CA ASN A 223 35.11 3.37 36.28
C ASN A 223 33.89 2.83 35.51
N GLN A 224 34.10 2.54 34.23
CA GLN A 224 33.05 2.13 33.30
C GLN A 224 33.13 0.62 33.07
N GLY A 225 32.05 -0.09 33.42
CA GLY A 225 31.93 -1.52 33.16
C GLY A 225 31.81 -1.86 31.66
N PRO A 226 31.85 -3.15 31.31
CA PRO A 226 31.65 -3.60 29.94
C PRO A 226 30.31 -3.16 29.36
N VAL A 227 30.31 -2.86 28.06
CA VAL A 227 29.10 -2.50 27.30
C VAL A 227 28.36 -3.75 26.86
N ILE A 228 27.04 -3.78 27.09
CA ILE A 228 26.14 -4.81 26.58
C ILE A 228 25.14 -4.17 25.61
N SER A 229 24.94 -4.80 24.46
CA SER A 229 24.03 -4.33 23.40
C SER A 229 22.75 -5.17 23.38
N SER A 230 21.62 -4.52 23.08
CA SER A 230 20.37 -5.20 22.77
C SER A 230 20.46 -6.03 21.49
N SER A 231 19.42 -6.81 21.18
CA SER A 231 19.16 -7.22 19.80
C SER A 231 18.94 -5.98 18.92
N ALA A 232 19.14 -6.14 17.60
CA ALA A 232 18.81 -5.09 16.63
C ALA A 232 17.32 -4.74 16.72
N TRP A 233 17.01 -3.46 16.60
CA TRP A 233 15.65 -2.90 16.50
C TRP A 233 15.65 -1.75 15.49
N ASN A 234 14.52 -1.47 14.86
CA ASN A 234 14.43 -0.42 13.83
C ASN A 234 13.11 0.33 13.90
N ILE A 235 13.06 1.46 13.18
CA ILE A 235 11.81 2.14 12.84
C ILE A 235 11.25 1.48 11.58
N PRO A 236 10.00 0.98 11.59
CA PRO A 236 9.42 0.33 10.43
C PRO A 236 9.41 1.22 9.19
N GLY A 237 9.85 0.67 8.06
CA GLY A 237 9.74 1.34 6.75
C GLY A 237 8.29 1.43 6.29
N ALA A 238 7.94 2.54 5.63
CA ALA A 238 6.65 2.68 4.94
C ALA A 238 6.50 1.59 3.86
N PRO A 239 5.28 1.14 3.51
CA PRO A 239 5.09 0.24 2.38
C PRO A 239 5.55 0.87 1.07
N TYR A 240 5.81 0.05 0.06
CA TYR A 240 6.09 0.53 -1.29
C TYR A 240 4.86 1.23 -1.89
N PRO A 241 5.03 2.14 -2.87
CA PRO A 241 3.90 2.76 -3.56
C PRO A 241 3.02 1.71 -4.26
N VAL A 242 1.71 1.94 -4.30
CA VAL A 242 0.78 1.10 -5.08
C VAL A 242 0.97 1.39 -6.57
N ASP A 243 1.37 0.39 -7.35
CA ASP A 243 1.73 0.53 -8.78
C ASP A 243 0.65 0.05 -9.76
N SER A 244 -0.42 -0.54 -9.23
CA SER A 244 -1.43 -1.29 -9.98
C SER A 244 -2.84 -0.71 -9.83
N LEU A 245 -2.96 0.57 -9.48
CA LEU A 245 -4.25 1.22 -9.34
C LEU A 245 -4.95 1.30 -10.71
N ALA A 246 -6.14 0.69 -10.79
CA ALA A 246 -6.93 0.59 -12.01
C ALA A 246 -8.43 0.77 -11.73
N LEU A 247 -9.14 1.21 -12.77
CA LEU A 247 -10.61 1.31 -12.77
C LEU A 247 -11.24 -0.09 -12.78
N ARG A 248 -12.29 -0.29 -11.98
CA ARG A 248 -13.08 -1.54 -11.99
C ARG A 248 -14.48 -1.33 -12.54
N LYS A 249 -15.21 -0.33 -12.03
CA LYS A 249 -16.61 -0.08 -12.40
C LYS A 249 -16.92 1.41 -12.39
N ILE A 250 -17.79 1.81 -13.31
CA ILE A 250 -18.37 3.15 -13.36
C ILE A 250 -19.89 3.03 -13.22
N SER A 251 -20.48 3.97 -12.50
CA SER A 251 -21.91 4.28 -12.54
C SER A 251 -22.11 5.79 -12.57
N GLN A 252 -23.36 6.24 -12.44
CA GLN A 252 -23.72 7.65 -12.47
C GLN A 252 -23.20 8.42 -11.25
N THR A 253 -23.13 7.76 -10.09
CA THR A 253 -22.82 8.43 -8.82
C THR A 253 -21.74 7.71 -8.02
N GLU A 254 -21.07 6.75 -8.64
CA GLU A 254 -20.08 5.92 -8.00
C GLU A 254 -19.04 5.40 -9.00
N ILE A 255 -17.79 5.34 -8.51
CA ILE A 255 -16.67 4.69 -9.19
C ILE A 255 -16.06 3.67 -8.23
N GLU A 256 -15.81 2.46 -8.75
CA GLU A 256 -15.07 1.41 -8.06
C GLU A 256 -13.66 1.31 -8.67
N ILE A 257 -12.65 1.38 -7.80
CA ILE A 257 -11.23 1.26 -8.15
C ILE A 257 -10.62 0.05 -7.44
N GLY A 258 -9.51 -0.47 -7.97
CA GLY A 258 -8.80 -1.59 -7.35
C GLY A 258 -7.32 -1.61 -7.65
N TRP A 259 -6.57 -2.32 -6.82
CA TRP A 259 -5.12 -2.42 -6.88
C TRP A 259 -4.64 -3.78 -6.36
N SER A 260 -3.33 -4.02 -6.43
CA SER A 260 -2.66 -5.13 -5.75
C SER A 260 -1.90 -4.61 -4.53
N ALA A 261 -1.83 -5.42 -3.47
CA ALA A 261 -1.08 -5.07 -2.27
C ALA A 261 0.42 -4.86 -2.60
N PRO A 262 1.02 -3.72 -2.23
CA PRO A 262 2.44 -3.48 -2.46
C PRO A 262 3.31 -4.27 -1.47
N ASN A 263 4.63 -4.26 -1.68
CA ASN A 263 5.57 -4.78 -0.69
C ASN A 263 5.42 -3.99 0.62
N ASN A 264 5.36 -4.71 1.73
CA ASN A 264 5.01 -4.17 3.04
C ASN A 264 6.23 -3.77 3.91
N ASN A 265 7.44 -3.93 3.37
CA ASN A 265 8.70 -3.67 4.09
C ASN A 265 8.83 -4.40 5.44
N GLY A 266 8.29 -5.62 5.51
CA GLY A 266 8.43 -6.50 6.68
C GLY A 266 7.34 -6.37 7.74
N ILE A 267 6.53 -5.29 7.72
CA ILE A 267 5.36 -5.14 8.60
C ILE A 267 4.09 -5.20 7.77
N ALA A 268 3.13 -6.02 8.19
CA ALA A 268 1.87 -6.19 7.47
C ALA A 268 1.16 -4.85 7.25
N ILE A 269 0.65 -4.65 6.03
CA ILE A 269 -0.23 -3.53 5.71
C ILE A 269 -1.52 -3.73 6.50
N THR A 270 -1.91 -2.70 7.24
CA THR A 270 -3.10 -2.71 8.09
C THR A 270 -4.23 -1.86 7.49
N ASP A 271 -3.92 -0.93 6.59
CA ASP A 271 -4.90 -0.02 6.00
C ASP A 271 -4.51 0.48 4.60
N TYR A 272 -5.47 1.02 3.85
CA TYR A 272 -5.24 1.79 2.63
C TYR A 272 -5.99 3.13 2.69
N TYR A 273 -5.28 4.24 2.50
CA TYR A 273 -5.91 5.55 2.35
C TYR A 273 -6.27 5.81 0.89
N ILE A 274 -7.55 5.96 0.60
CA ILE A 274 -8.07 6.30 -0.72
C ILE A 274 -8.42 7.78 -0.75
N ASP A 275 -7.87 8.49 -1.74
CA ASP A 275 -8.11 9.91 -1.94
C ASP A 275 -8.68 10.15 -3.34
N TYR A 276 -9.63 11.06 -3.46
CA TYR A 276 -10.23 11.46 -4.74
C TYR A 276 -10.47 12.97 -4.85
N ARG A 277 -10.57 13.48 -6.08
CA ARG A 277 -10.89 14.89 -6.37
C ARG A 277 -11.48 15.05 -7.77
N LEU A 278 -12.09 16.22 -8.05
CA LEU A 278 -12.45 16.60 -9.42
C LEU A 278 -11.19 16.70 -10.29
N ALA A 279 -11.27 16.16 -11.52
CA ALA A 279 -10.22 16.32 -12.52
C ALA A 279 -10.30 17.70 -13.18
N GLU A 280 -11.51 18.22 -13.43
CA GLU A 280 -11.73 19.50 -14.11
C GLU A 280 -12.85 20.34 -13.47
N PRO A 281 -12.58 21.59 -13.01
CA PRO A 281 -11.23 22.10 -12.77
C PRO A 281 -10.55 21.25 -11.69
N ALA A 282 -9.27 20.94 -11.88
CA ALA A 282 -8.53 20.12 -10.94
C ALA A 282 -8.65 20.69 -9.52
N GLY A 283 -9.24 19.93 -8.61
CA GLY A 283 -9.34 20.33 -7.22
C GLY A 283 -7.94 20.51 -6.63
N ASN A 284 -7.71 21.63 -5.92
CA ASN A 284 -6.42 21.84 -5.26
C ASN A 284 -6.19 20.86 -4.09
N ASN A 285 -7.27 20.28 -3.54
CA ASN A 285 -7.22 19.38 -2.40
C ASN A 285 -7.82 18.02 -2.74
N TRP A 286 -7.16 16.97 -2.29
CA TRP A 286 -7.68 15.62 -2.23
C TRP A 286 -8.72 15.50 -1.12
N THR A 287 -9.78 14.72 -1.37
CA THR A 287 -10.76 14.30 -0.38
C THR A 287 -10.46 12.86 -0.01
N SER A 288 -10.21 12.57 1.26
CA SER A 288 -10.02 11.20 1.73
C SER A 288 -11.36 10.50 1.89
N LEU A 289 -11.49 9.31 1.32
CA LEU A 289 -12.60 8.40 1.58
C LEU A 289 -12.51 7.93 3.04
N ASN A 290 -13.66 7.83 3.70
CA ASN A 290 -13.74 7.24 5.04
C ASN A 290 -14.39 5.85 4.94
N ASP A 291 -13.58 4.83 4.73
CA ASP A 291 -13.96 3.43 4.56
C ASP A 291 -13.66 2.55 5.78
N ALA A 292 -13.25 3.17 6.90
CA ALA A 292 -12.67 2.51 8.07
C ALA A 292 -11.39 1.72 7.75
N VAL A 293 -10.70 1.25 8.79
CA VAL A 293 -9.45 0.50 8.62
C VAL A 293 -9.73 -0.80 7.86
N SER A 294 -9.14 -0.94 6.67
CA SER A 294 -9.38 -2.10 5.79
C SER A 294 -8.13 -2.54 5.03
N THR A 295 -8.00 -3.85 4.85
CA THR A 295 -6.95 -4.46 4.00
C THR A 295 -7.46 -4.85 2.61
N ASP A 296 -8.73 -4.53 2.30
CA ASP A 296 -9.31 -4.78 0.99
C ASP A 296 -8.57 -3.96 -0.08
N THR A 297 -8.33 -4.56 -1.25
CA THR A 297 -7.62 -3.91 -2.35
C THR A 297 -8.55 -3.36 -3.43
N THR A 298 -9.77 -3.01 -3.01
CA THR A 298 -10.82 -2.40 -3.82
C THR A 298 -11.59 -1.40 -2.99
N ALA A 299 -11.93 -0.26 -3.57
CA ALA A 299 -12.72 0.76 -2.89
C ALA A 299 -13.83 1.28 -3.82
N LYS A 300 -14.99 1.52 -3.21
CA LYS A 300 -16.18 2.07 -3.84
C LYS A 300 -16.38 3.51 -3.37
N ILE A 301 -16.21 4.46 -4.27
CA ILE A 301 -16.37 5.90 -3.99
C ILE A 301 -17.76 6.30 -4.48
N SER A 302 -18.67 6.60 -3.56
CA SER A 302 -20.06 6.99 -3.85
C SER A 302 -20.32 8.49 -3.67
N GLY A 303 -21.48 8.98 -4.14
CA GLY A 303 -21.88 10.38 -4.00
C GLY A 303 -21.17 11.31 -4.99
N LEU A 304 -20.68 10.73 -6.10
CA LEU A 304 -20.10 11.46 -7.22
C LEU A 304 -21.22 12.08 -8.08
N SER A 305 -20.90 13.16 -8.78
CA SER A 305 -21.82 13.78 -9.74
C SER A 305 -21.78 13.04 -11.08
N PRO A 306 -22.91 12.81 -11.76
CA PRO A 306 -22.94 12.24 -13.12
C PRO A 306 -22.12 13.05 -14.13
N SER A 307 -21.70 12.41 -15.22
CA SER A 307 -20.89 13.01 -16.30
C SER A 307 -19.70 13.86 -15.83
N THR A 308 -19.05 13.49 -14.73
CA THR A 308 -18.00 14.27 -14.08
C THR A 308 -16.71 13.47 -13.99
N LYS A 309 -15.59 14.09 -14.35
CA LYS A 309 -14.25 13.48 -14.27
C LYS A 309 -13.66 13.64 -12.87
N TYR A 310 -13.14 12.54 -12.34
CA TYR A 310 -12.46 12.46 -11.06
C TYR A 310 -11.07 11.86 -11.21
N GLN A 311 -10.17 12.26 -10.31
CA GLN A 311 -8.86 11.66 -10.11
C GLN A 311 -8.84 10.90 -8.78
N PHE A 312 -8.11 9.78 -8.75
CA PHE A 312 -8.00 8.88 -7.61
C PHE A 312 -6.53 8.54 -7.34
N GLN A 313 -6.17 8.39 -6.07
CA GLN A 313 -4.89 7.83 -5.63
C GLN A 313 -5.09 6.97 -4.39
N VAL A 314 -4.18 6.03 -4.15
CA VAL A 314 -4.19 5.13 -2.99
C VAL A 314 -2.82 5.12 -2.32
N ARG A 315 -2.79 5.08 -0.99
CA ARG A 315 -1.58 4.91 -0.16
C ARG A 315 -1.77 3.71 0.76
N ALA A 316 -0.81 2.81 0.81
CA ALA A 316 -0.80 1.71 1.77
C ALA A 316 -0.28 2.19 3.14
N TYR A 317 -0.71 1.54 4.22
CA TYR A 317 -0.34 1.92 5.59
C TYR A 317 0.00 0.69 6.44
N ASN A 318 1.15 0.71 7.11
CA ASN A 318 1.61 -0.34 8.04
C ASN A 318 2.04 0.21 9.42
N GLY A 319 1.50 1.39 9.79
CA GLY A 319 2.04 2.26 10.85
C GLY A 319 2.64 3.55 10.27
N THR A 320 3.19 3.46 9.06
CA THR A 320 3.65 4.59 8.23
C THR A 320 2.98 4.51 6.86
N SER A 321 2.64 5.66 6.27
CA SER A 321 2.00 5.71 4.95
C SER A 321 3.03 5.62 3.82
N SER A 322 2.73 4.83 2.79
CA SER A 322 3.47 4.82 1.54
C SER A 322 3.37 6.16 0.81
N LEU A 323 4.21 6.35 -0.21
CA LEU A 323 3.92 7.35 -1.25
C LEU A 323 2.61 6.97 -1.98
N GLY A 324 1.97 7.97 -2.60
CA GLY A 324 0.77 7.77 -3.41
C GLY A 324 1.02 6.86 -4.62
N SER A 325 -0.05 6.22 -5.08
CA SER A 325 -0.08 5.47 -6.32
C SER A 325 0.12 6.35 -7.56
N ASN A 326 0.08 5.74 -8.75
CA ASN A 326 -0.30 6.48 -9.96
C ASN A 326 -1.65 7.20 -9.76
N VAL A 327 -1.84 8.34 -10.42
CA VAL A 327 -3.15 9.01 -10.45
C VAL A 327 -4.00 8.35 -11.53
N LEU A 328 -5.12 7.76 -11.12
CA LEU A 328 -6.14 7.23 -12.03
C LEU A 328 -7.17 8.32 -12.31
N GLU A 329 -7.49 8.58 -13.58
CA GLU A 329 -8.60 9.45 -13.98
C GLU A 329 -9.75 8.62 -14.53
N ALA A 330 -10.99 8.93 -14.12
CA ALA A 330 -12.20 8.29 -14.64
C ALA A 330 -13.39 9.25 -14.63
N GLU A 331 -14.34 9.05 -15.55
CA GLU A 331 -15.56 9.84 -15.71
C GLU A 331 -16.76 9.01 -15.29
N THR A 332 -17.66 9.54 -14.46
CA THR A 332 -18.93 8.88 -14.12
C THR A 332 -19.86 8.82 -15.33
N ALA A 333 -20.75 7.83 -15.36
CA ALA A 333 -21.77 7.72 -16.40
C ALA A 333 -22.79 8.88 -16.35
N PRO A 334 -23.54 9.14 -17.44
CA PRO A 334 -24.57 10.18 -17.47
C PRO A 334 -25.78 9.82 -16.62
N GLU A 335 -26.54 10.86 -16.26
CA GLU A 335 -27.83 10.74 -15.56
C GLU A 335 -28.94 10.25 -16.51
N ASP A 336 -28.78 9.04 -17.04
CA ASP A 336 -29.74 8.34 -17.89
C ASP A 336 -30.16 7.00 -17.25
N PRO A 337 -31.47 6.65 -17.23
CA PRO A 337 -31.96 5.39 -16.67
C PRO A 337 -31.18 4.15 -17.12
N PHE A 338 -30.60 4.16 -18.32
CA PHE A 338 -29.77 3.08 -18.86
C PHE A 338 -28.55 2.75 -17.98
N PHE A 339 -27.97 3.74 -17.29
CA PHE A 339 -26.82 3.57 -16.40
C PHE A 339 -27.18 3.48 -14.92
N GLU A 340 -28.46 3.49 -14.56
CA GLU A 340 -28.88 3.30 -13.16
C GLU A 340 -28.21 2.06 -12.55
N PRO A 341 -27.65 2.20 -11.33
CA PRO A 341 -27.05 1.07 -10.63
C PRO A 341 -28.12 0.01 -10.28
N ASN A 342 -27.67 -1.21 -10.03
CA ASN A 342 -28.47 -2.38 -9.57
C ASN A 342 -29.31 -3.10 -10.63
N TYR A 343 -29.36 -2.61 -11.87
CA TYR A 343 -30.04 -3.32 -12.96
C TYR A 343 -29.05 -3.70 -14.06
N PHE A 344 -29.18 -4.93 -14.56
CA PHE A 344 -28.66 -5.31 -15.86
C PHE A 344 -29.58 -4.73 -16.92
N LYS A 345 -28.99 -4.15 -17.98
CA LYS A 345 -29.77 -3.54 -19.05
C LYS A 345 -29.24 -3.91 -20.42
N ALA A 346 -30.13 -3.90 -21.40
CA ALA A 346 -29.81 -4.08 -22.80
C ALA A 346 -30.71 -3.19 -23.64
N MET A 347 -30.18 -2.63 -24.74
CA MET A 347 -30.94 -1.80 -25.68
C MET A 347 -30.94 -2.40 -27.08
N ASN A 348 -32.09 -2.39 -27.73
CA ASN A 348 -32.24 -2.79 -29.13
C ASN A 348 -31.72 -1.69 -30.06
N LEU A 349 -30.41 -1.63 -30.24
CA LEU A 349 -29.79 -0.64 -31.12
C LEU A 349 -29.78 -1.08 -32.59
N GLY A 350 -29.87 -2.39 -32.83
CA GLY A 350 -29.83 -2.95 -34.17
C GLY A 350 -31.17 -2.95 -34.91
N GLY A 351 -32.27 -2.59 -34.24
CA GLY A 351 -33.61 -2.52 -34.84
C GLY A 351 -34.28 -3.89 -35.02
N ALA A 352 -33.94 -4.88 -34.20
CA ALA A 352 -34.57 -6.18 -34.24
C ALA A 352 -36.10 -6.08 -34.06
N SER A 353 -36.87 -6.71 -34.95
CA SER A 353 -38.34 -6.71 -34.89
C SER A 353 -38.90 -7.82 -34.01
N LYS A 354 -38.10 -8.86 -33.76
CA LYS A 354 -38.39 -9.96 -32.84
C LYS A 354 -37.15 -10.27 -32.01
N SER A 355 -37.33 -10.59 -30.74
CA SER A 355 -36.23 -10.89 -29.83
C SER A 355 -36.54 -12.06 -28.92
N ILE A 356 -35.50 -12.77 -28.48
CA ILE A 356 -35.62 -13.92 -27.58
C ILE A 356 -34.79 -13.66 -26.32
N LEU A 357 -35.42 -13.81 -25.16
CA LEU A 357 -34.82 -13.68 -23.84
C LEU A 357 -34.42 -15.05 -23.30
N VAL A 358 -33.50 -15.04 -22.34
CA VAL A 358 -33.25 -16.16 -21.44
C VAL A 358 -32.79 -15.67 -20.08
N ALA A 359 -33.23 -16.31 -19.00
CA ALA A 359 -32.85 -15.97 -17.64
C ALA A 359 -31.79 -16.92 -17.05
N TRP A 360 -30.85 -16.36 -16.29
CA TRP A 360 -29.85 -17.15 -15.56
C TRP A 360 -30.43 -17.87 -14.34
N GLU A 361 -31.36 -17.22 -13.65
CA GLU A 361 -31.91 -17.65 -12.36
C GLU A 361 -33.43 -17.79 -12.41
N ASP A 362 -33.97 -18.54 -11.45
CA ASP A 362 -35.41 -18.65 -11.26
C ASP A 362 -36.04 -17.33 -10.86
N SER A 363 -37.31 -17.13 -11.25
CA SER A 363 -38.07 -15.92 -10.91
C SER A 363 -37.29 -14.63 -11.27
N THR A 364 -36.74 -14.60 -12.48
CA THR A 364 -36.10 -13.42 -13.05
C THR A 364 -37.15 -12.55 -13.70
N GLU A 365 -37.46 -11.41 -13.06
CA GLU A 365 -38.38 -10.41 -13.58
C GLU A 365 -37.63 -9.44 -14.50
N ILE A 366 -38.06 -9.35 -15.75
CA ILE A 366 -37.46 -8.52 -16.79
C ILE A 366 -38.50 -7.52 -17.26
N PHE A 367 -38.20 -6.22 -17.17
CA PHE A 367 -39.08 -5.15 -17.60
C PHE A 367 -38.71 -4.68 -19.00
N LEU A 368 -39.68 -4.61 -19.90
CA LEU A 368 -39.56 -3.96 -21.20
C LEU A 368 -40.11 -2.53 -21.10
N ASN A 369 -39.25 -1.54 -21.36
CA ASN A 369 -39.58 -0.11 -21.32
C ASN A 369 -40.35 0.28 -20.03
N ASP A 370 -39.95 -0.27 -18.89
CA ASP A 370 -40.52 -0.05 -17.56
C ASP A 370 -42.00 -0.40 -17.37
N ALA A 371 -42.64 -1.05 -18.35
CA ALA A 371 -44.08 -1.31 -18.33
C ALA A 371 -44.44 -2.79 -18.21
N THR A 372 -44.00 -3.60 -19.16
CA THR A 372 -44.38 -5.01 -19.21
C THR A 372 -43.31 -5.85 -18.55
N SER A 373 -43.67 -6.56 -17.47
CA SER A 373 -42.76 -7.52 -16.85
C SER A 373 -42.95 -8.93 -17.43
N ILE A 374 -41.82 -9.57 -17.70
CA ILE A 374 -41.69 -10.94 -18.17
C ILE A 374 -40.98 -11.69 -17.05
N VAL A 375 -41.58 -12.75 -16.50
CA VAL A 375 -40.99 -13.55 -15.43
C VAL A 375 -40.55 -14.88 -16.00
N LEU A 376 -39.26 -15.16 -15.95
CA LEU A 376 -38.66 -16.40 -16.45
C LEU A 376 -38.01 -17.18 -15.31
N ASN A 377 -38.08 -18.50 -15.40
CA ASN A 377 -37.25 -19.39 -14.60
C ASN A 377 -35.87 -19.57 -15.23
N ALA A 378 -34.94 -20.17 -14.49
CA ALA A 378 -33.59 -20.42 -15.00
C ALA A 378 -33.65 -21.24 -16.29
N ALA A 379 -32.85 -20.85 -17.28
CA ALA A 379 -32.78 -21.47 -18.62
C ALA A 379 -34.07 -21.37 -19.47
N GLU A 380 -35.15 -20.77 -18.96
CA GLU A 380 -36.38 -20.53 -19.73
C GLU A 380 -36.15 -19.43 -20.75
N THR A 381 -36.65 -19.64 -21.97
CA THR A 381 -36.56 -18.68 -23.08
C THR A 381 -37.92 -18.10 -23.42
N TYR A 382 -37.94 -16.86 -23.91
CA TYR A 382 -39.18 -16.16 -24.24
C TYR A 382 -39.02 -15.27 -25.47
N GLU A 383 -39.81 -15.51 -26.52
CA GLU A 383 -39.85 -14.67 -27.72
C GLU A 383 -40.88 -13.54 -27.54
N PHE A 384 -40.51 -12.33 -27.98
CA PHE A 384 -41.36 -11.15 -27.96
C PHE A 384 -41.08 -10.26 -29.18
N ASP A 385 -42.06 -9.43 -29.54
CA ASP A 385 -41.86 -8.38 -30.54
C ASP A 385 -41.08 -7.22 -29.92
N SER A 386 -40.10 -6.70 -30.65
CA SER A 386 -39.24 -5.60 -30.19
C SER A 386 -39.14 -4.49 -31.25
N ASN A 387 -38.80 -3.29 -30.83
CA ASN A 387 -38.60 -2.12 -31.67
C ASN A 387 -37.22 -1.50 -31.44
N LEU A 388 -36.75 -0.72 -32.40
CA LEU A 388 -35.55 0.09 -32.24
C LEU A 388 -35.68 0.99 -31.00
N GLY A 389 -34.67 0.94 -30.13
CA GLY A 389 -34.63 1.72 -28.89
C GLY A 389 -35.37 1.11 -27.70
N ASP A 390 -35.99 -0.07 -27.84
CA ASP A 390 -36.49 -0.80 -26.69
C ASP A 390 -35.36 -1.09 -25.69
N VAL A 391 -35.65 -0.90 -24.41
CA VAL A 391 -34.73 -1.18 -23.29
C VAL A 391 -35.33 -2.25 -22.41
N LEU A 392 -34.52 -3.27 -22.12
CA LEU A 392 -34.82 -4.29 -21.13
C LEU A 392 -34.01 -4.01 -19.87
N LYS A 393 -34.63 -4.24 -18.70
CA LYS A 393 -33.92 -4.21 -17.42
C LYS A 393 -34.34 -5.33 -16.47
N SER A 394 -33.41 -5.80 -15.65
CA SER A 394 -33.68 -6.77 -14.57
C SER A 394 -32.63 -6.65 -13.46
N GLU A 395 -33.01 -6.96 -12.23
CA GLU A 395 -32.06 -7.09 -11.10
C GLU A 395 -31.22 -8.37 -11.20
N LYS A 396 -31.64 -9.34 -12.03
CA LYS A 396 -30.96 -10.61 -12.26
C LYS A 396 -30.45 -10.71 -13.69
N PHE A 397 -29.48 -11.60 -13.93
CA PHE A 397 -28.90 -11.75 -15.26
C PHE A 397 -29.89 -12.33 -16.26
N PHE A 398 -29.97 -11.69 -17.42
CA PHE A 398 -30.71 -12.16 -18.58
C PHE A 398 -29.88 -11.93 -19.83
N PHE A 399 -30.02 -12.77 -20.85
CA PHE A 399 -29.45 -12.49 -22.16
C PHE A 399 -30.57 -12.25 -23.17
N VAL A 400 -30.32 -11.38 -24.14
CA VAL A 400 -31.24 -11.10 -25.23
C VAL A 400 -30.50 -11.00 -26.56
N SER A 401 -31.06 -11.62 -27.58
CA SER A 401 -30.71 -11.34 -28.97
C SER A 401 -31.99 -11.14 -29.78
N GLY A 402 -31.87 -10.42 -30.87
CA GLY A 402 -32.95 -10.05 -31.76
C GLY A 402 -32.72 -10.54 -33.19
N ARG A 403 -33.75 -10.44 -34.02
CA ARG A 403 -33.70 -10.70 -35.45
C ARG A 403 -34.20 -9.46 -36.19
N LEU A 404 -33.41 -8.97 -37.15
CA LEU A 404 -33.77 -7.77 -37.93
C LEU A 404 -34.98 -8.03 -38.83
N THR A 405 -35.11 -9.22 -39.37
CA THR A 405 -36.14 -9.56 -40.36
C THR A 405 -37.20 -10.51 -39.79
N ASN A 406 -38.45 -10.13 -39.99
CA ASN A 406 -39.61 -10.95 -39.69
C ASN A 406 -39.83 -11.85 -40.92
N GLY A 407 -39.59 -13.16 -40.80
CA GLY A 407 -39.94 -14.14 -41.82
C GLY A 407 -41.46 -14.24 -42.00
N SER A 408 -42.09 -13.21 -42.57
CA SER A 408 -43.40 -13.38 -43.19
C SER A 408 -43.14 -14.05 -44.54
N ALA A 409 -43.34 -15.37 -44.56
CA ALA A 409 -43.26 -16.20 -45.75
C ALA A 409 -43.97 -15.54 -46.94
N GLY A 410 -43.16 -15.11 -47.90
CA GLY A 410 -43.55 -14.69 -49.23
C GLY A 410 -42.35 -14.90 -50.14
N ASN A 411 -42.24 -16.12 -50.70
CA ASN A 411 -41.13 -16.69 -51.46
C ASN A 411 -39.88 -17.08 -50.65
N ASN A 412 -39.86 -18.33 -50.16
CA ASN A 412 -38.77 -19.33 -50.21
C ASN A 412 -37.28 -18.91 -50.07
N ASP A 413 -36.99 -17.74 -49.53
CA ASP A 413 -35.62 -17.23 -49.44
C ASP A 413 -35.21 -17.10 -47.97
N VAL A 414 -34.61 -18.18 -47.48
CA VAL A 414 -34.04 -18.35 -46.13
C VAL A 414 -32.70 -17.61 -45.96
N SER A 415 -32.23 -16.86 -46.97
CA SER A 415 -30.93 -16.16 -46.98
C SER A 415 -30.92 -14.75 -46.33
N ARG A 416 -31.97 -14.38 -45.58
CA ARG A 416 -32.24 -12.98 -45.20
C ARG A 416 -32.34 -12.73 -43.69
N ASN A 417 -31.92 -13.68 -42.87
CA ASN A 417 -31.98 -13.56 -41.43
C ASN A 417 -30.66 -13.00 -40.89
N ALA A 418 -30.75 -12.09 -39.92
CA ALA A 418 -29.58 -11.52 -39.26
C ALA A 418 -29.83 -11.51 -37.76
N ASN A 419 -28.96 -12.18 -37.00
CA ASN A 419 -29.03 -12.19 -35.55
C ASN A 419 -28.36 -10.94 -34.98
N ILE A 420 -29.11 -10.21 -34.17
CA ILE A 420 -28.74 -8.93 -33.58
C ILE A 420 -28.47 -9.15 -32.10
N VAL A 421 -27.33 -8.67 -31.63
CA VAL A 421 -27.06 -8.62 -30.19
C VAL A 421 -27.41 -7.23 -29.70
N TRP A 422 -28.15 -7.17 -28.60
CA TRP A 422 -28.48 -5.90 -27.97
C TRP A 422 -27.25 -5.32 -27.26
N SER A 423 -27.16 -4.00 -27.22
CA SER A 423 -26.03 -3.33 -26.60
C SER A 423 -26.24 -3.20 -25.09
N SER A 424 -25.21 -3.55 -24.31
CA SER A 424 -25.20 -3.36 -22.85
C SER A 424 -24.60 -2.00 -22.46
N PRO A 425 -24.85 -1.49 -21.24
CA PRO A 425 -24.20 -0.28 -20.72
C PRO A 425 -22.67 -0.34 -20.77
N ASP A 426 -22.06 -1.52 -20.57
CA ASP A 426 -20.61 -1.71 -20.62
C ASP A 426 -20.00 -1.45 -22.01
N TRP A 427 -20.84 -1.32 -23.05
CA TRP A 427 -20.40 -1.08 -24.43
C TRP A 427 -20.54 0.39 -24.84
N ALA A 428 -21.06 1.25 -23.97
CA ALA A 428 -21.09 2.68 -24.21
C ALA A 428 -19.66 3.25 -24.23
N GLY A 429 -19.43 4.20 -25.14
CA GLY A 429 -18.12 4.78 -25.37
C GLY A 429 -18.24 6.14 -26.04
N LYS A 430 -17.10 6.84 -26.15
CA LYS A 430 -16.98 8.11 -26.88
C LYS A 430 -16.33 7.93 -28.25
N ASP A 431 -15.48 6.92 -28.38
CA ASP A 431 -14.73 6.61 -29.59
C ASP A 431 -15.01 5.17 -30.03
N PHE A 432 -15.52 5.03 -31.25
CA PHE A 432 -15.75 3.74 -31.88
C PHE A 432 -14.97 3.66 -33.17
N LEU A 433 -14.11 2.65 -33.28
CA LEU A 433 -13.50 2.28 -34.55
C LEU A 433 -14.27 1.10 -35.13
N PHE A 434 -14.37 1.01 -36.45
CA PHE A 434 -14.98 -0.14 -37.11
C PHE A 434 -14.50 -0.27 -38.55
N THR A 435 -14.70 -1.46 -39.11
CA THR A 435 -14.50 -1.69 -40.55
C THR A 435 -15.78 -2.19 -41.19
N GLY A 436 -15.89 -1.91 -42.49
CA GLY A 436 -16.91 -2.51 -43.35
C GLY A 436 -16.87 -4.03 -43.28
N THR A 437 -18.04 -4.67 -43.31
CA THR A 437 -18.16 -6.14 -43.27
C THR A 437 -18.32 -6.75 -44.67
N ARG A 438 -18.88 -5.98 -45.60
CA ARG A 438 -19.05 -6.32 -47.02
C ARG A 438 -18.63 -5.16 -47.91
N ASN A 439 -18.35 -5.45 -49.18
CA ASN A 439 -18.25 -4.41 -50.22
C ASN A 439 -19.65 -3.91 -50.62
N ALA A 440 -20.41 -3.39 -49.65
CA ALA A 440 -21.77 -2.90 -49.80
C ALA A 440 -21.97 -1.66 -48.93
N ASP A 441 -23.11 -0.99 -49.11
CA ASP A 441 -23.52 0.10 -48.24
C ASP A 441 -23.57 -0.35 -46.78
N HIS A 442 -22.96 0.46 -45.92
CA HIS A 442 -22.97 0.31 -44.48
C HIS A 442 -23.96 1.29 -43.87
N ARG A 443 -24.68 0.83 -42.85
CA ARG A 443 -25.51 1.66 -41.99
C ARG A 443 -24.99 1.56 -40.57
N VAL A 444 -24.71 2.72 -39.98
CA VAL A 444 -24.20 2.80 -38.61
C VAL A 444 -25.16 3.64 -37.79
N SER A 445 -25.87 2.98 -36.89
CA SER A 445 -26.82 3.61 -36.00
C SER A 445 -26.12 4.01 -34.71
N VAL A 446 -26.31 5.25 -34.29
CA VAL A 446 -25.81 5.79 -33.03
C VAL A 446 -26.98 6.25 -32.16
N TYR A 447 -26.85 6.06 -30.86
CA TYR A 447 -27.79 6.55 -29.85
C TYR A 447 -27.03 7.42 -28.84
N SER A 448 -27.55 8.61 -28.55
CA SER A 448 -26.92 9.56 -27.62
C SER A 448 -27.59 9.57 -26.26
N PHE A 449 -26.82 9.47 -25.17
CA PHE A 449 -27.35 9.55 -23.80
C PHE A 449 -27.42 10.99 -23.26
N GLU A 450 -26.66 11.90 -23.85
CA GLU A 450 -26.63 13.32 -23.52
C GLU A 450 -26.70 14.13 -24.81
N ASP A 451 -26.91 15.44 -24.72
CA ASP A 451 -26.71 16.32 -25.86
C ASP A 451 -25.23 16.22 -26.29
N SER A 452 -25.00 15.79 -27.52
CA SER A 452 -23.66 15.43 -28.01
C SER A 452 -23.39 15.94 -29.42
N SER A 453 -22.11 16.18 -29.70
CA SER A 453 -21.61 16.30 -31.07
C SER A 453 -21.00 14.96 -31.47
N VAL A 454 -21.45 14.41 -32.59
CA VAL A 454 -20.99 13.11 -33.11
C VAL A 454 -20.40 13.32 -34.51
N GLU A 455 -19.18 12.83 -34.70
CA GLU A 455 -18.39 13.00 -35.92
C GLU A 455 -18.00 11.62 -36.48
N LEU A 456 -18.25 11.41 -37.77
CA LEU A 456 -17.80 10.22 -38.52
C LEU A 456 -16.59 10.57 -39.39
N PHE A 457 -15.53 9.80 -39.28
CA PHE A 457 -14.26 9.97 -40.00
C PHE A 457 -13.89 8.74 -40.83
N ASP A 458 -13.16 9.00 -41.93
CA ASP A 458 -12.36 8.04 -42.69
C ASP A 458 -10.88 8.51 -42.63
N GLY A 459 -10.08 7.81 -41.83
CA GLY A 459 -8.77 8.29 -41.41
C GLY A 459 -8.87 9.66 -40.76
N ASP A 460 -8.16 10.65 -41.30
CA ASP A 460 -8.19 12.04 -40.82
C ASP A 460 -9.30 12.89 -41.48
N SER A 461 -10.07 12.31 -42.43
CA SER A 461 -11.09 13.03 -43.19
C SER A 461 -12.46 12.93 -42.50
N LEU A 462 -13.01 14.07 -42.10
CA LEU A 462 -14.40 14.14 -41.60
C LEU A 462 -15.38 13.86 -42.74
N ILE A 463 -16.21 12.84 -42.58
CA ILE A 463 -17.31 12.49 -43.51
C ILE A 463 -18.55 13.30 -43.16
N GLU A 464 -18.98 13.24 -41.91
CA GLU A 464 -20.22 13.85 -41.44
C GLU A 464 -20.09 14.25 -39.96
N GLN A 465 -20.70 15.37 -39.58
CA GLN A 465 -20.85 15.80 -38.20
C GLN A 465 -22.32 16.14 -37.95
N ILE A 466 -22.83 15.68 -36.81
CA ILE A 466 -24.21 15.91 -36.37
C ILE A 466 -24.23 16.29 -34.89
N ASN A 467 -25.20 17.09 -34.49
CA ASN A 467 -25.51 17.30 -33.07
C ASN A 467 -26.80 16.54 -32.76
N LEU A 468 -26.77 15.71 -31.71
CA LEU A 468 -27.90 14.91 -31.27
C LEU A 468 -28.33 15.40 -29.90
N ASN A 469 -29.64 15.45 -29.66
CA ASN A 469 -30.13 15.64 -28.29
C ASN A 469 -30.07 14.30 -27.55
N ALA A 470 -30.09 14.36 -26.22
CA ALA A 470 -30.25 13.16 -25.40
C ALA A 470 -31.49 12.34 -25.83
N GLY A 471 -31.31 11.04 -26.06
CA GLY A 471 -32.36 10.12 -26.51
C GLY A 471 -32.53 10.00 -28.03
N ASP A 472 -31.82 10.80 -28.83
CA ASP A 472 -31.95 10.75 -30.28
C ASP A 472 -31.13 9.61 -30.91
N PHE A 473 -31.68 9.03 -31.98
CA PHE A 473 -30.98 8.12 -32.88
C PHE A 473 -30.54 8.85 -34.15
N HIS A 474 -29.37 8.51 -34.67
CA HIS A 474 -28.93 8.90 -36.01
C HIS A 474 -28.35 7.71 -36.76
N GLN A 475 -28.55 7.66 -38.07
CA GLN A 475 -28.00 6.61 -38.91
C GLN A 475 -27.11 7.19 -39.99
N PHE A 476 -25.81 6.93 -39.89
CA PHE A 476 -24.85 7.23 -40.95
C PHE A 476 -24.98 6.23 -42.09
N SER A 477 -24.82 6.71 -43.32
CA SER A 477 -24.79 5.89 -44.53
C SER A 477 -23.45 6.00 -45.22
N ILE A 478 -22.74 4.88 -45.37
CA ILE A 478 -21.41 4.83 -45.98
C ILE A 478 -21.47 3.90 -47.18
N SER A 479 -21.23 4.42 -48.39
CA SER A 479 -21.40 3.64 -49.64
C SER A 479 -20.12 2.99 -50.17
N TYR A 480 -19.10 2.88 -49.33
CA TYR A 480 -17.83 2.26 -49.69
C TYR A 480 -17.19 1.52 -48.51
N HIS A 481 -16.33 0.56 -48.83
CA HIS A 481 -15.63 -0.26 -47.84
C HIS A 481 -14.37 0.46 -47.34
N GLY A 482 -14.15 0.46 -46.02
CA GLY A 482 -13.00 1.11 -45.39
C GLY A 482 -12.91 0.86 -43.89
N GLY A 483 -11.95 1.52 -43.24
CA GLY A 483 -11.88 1.65 -41.80
C GLY A 483 -12.35 3.04 -41.37
N PHE A 484 -13.25 3.10 -40.40
CA PHE A 484 -13.93 4.32 -40.01
C PHE A 484 -13.81 4.55 -38.50
N GLN A 485 -14.00 5.81 -38.08
CA GLN A 485 -14.05 6.20 -36.69
C GLN A 485 -15.28 7.08 -36.44
N ILE A 486 -16.02 6.78 -35.38
CA ILE A 486 -16.97 7.71 -34.78
C ILE A 486 -16.34 8.30 -33.52
N LYS A 487 -16.39 9.62 -33.39
CA LYS A 487 -16.01 10.35 -32.17
C LYS A 487 -17.21 11.10 -31.64
N SER A 488 -17.37 11.11 -30.32
CA SER A 488 -18.34 11.93 -29.62
C SER A 488 -17.70 12.58 -28.41
N ASP A 489 -18.17 13.77 -28.05
CA ASP A 489 -17.80 14.42 -26.79
C ASP A 489 -18.47 13.76 -25.56
N LYS A 490 -19.56 13.02 -25.77
CA LYS A 490 -20.37 12.33 -24.76
C LYS A 490 -20.46 10.83 -25.01
N LEU A 491 -20.98 10.08 -24.02
CA LEU A 491 -21.20 8.65 -24.20
C LEU A 491 -22.32 8.41 -25.21
N ILE A 492 -22.06 7.49 -26.13
CA ILE A 492 -23.02 6.98 -27.10
C ILE A 492 -22.97 5.44 -27.14
N LEU A 493 -23.98 4.83 -27.73
CA LEU A 493 -23.88 3.47 -28.25
C LEU A 493 -23.83 3.51 -29.77
N ALA A 494 -23.14 2.55 -30.37
CA ALA A 494 -23.09 2.42 -31.82
C ALA A 494 -23.28 0.97 -32.28
N TYR A 495 -23.96 0.81 -33.41
CA TYR A 495 -24.26 -0.48 -34.01
C TYR A 495 -24.18 -0.37 -35.51
N MET A 496 -23.65 -1.42 -36.15
CA MET A 496 -23.48 -1.45 -37.61
C MET A 496 -24.21 -2.65 -38.20
N TYR A 497 -24.76 -2.46 -39.39
CA TYR A 497 -25.01 -3.56 -40.30
C TYR A 497 -24.63 -3.16 -41.73
N SER A 498 -24.19 -4.13 -42.53
CA SER A 498 -23.86 -3.93 -43.93
C SER A 498 -24.73 -4.77 -44.83
N GLY A 499 -25.18 -4.21 -45.95
CA GLY A 499 -26.03 -4.88 -46.93
C GLY A 499 -27.02 -3.90 -47.57
N GLY A 500 -27.02 -3.82 -48.89
CA GLY A 500 -28.07 -3.14 -49.66
C GLY A 500 -29.32 -4.02 -49.75
N ASP A 501 -30.44 -3.43 -50.15
CA ASP A 501 -31.83 -3.93 -50.11
C ASP A 501 -32.13 -5.35 -50.67
N GLU A 502 -31.15 -6.15 -51.09
CA GLU A 502 -31.38 -7.48 -51.68
C GLU A 502 -30.43 -8.64 -51.32
N TYR A 503 -29.27 -8.47 -50.65
CA TYR A 503 -28.32 -9.60 -50.48
C TYR A 503 -27.56 -9.57 -49.14
N ALA A 504 -27.97 -10.42 -48.18
CA ALA A 504 -27.32 -10.76 -46.90
C ALA A 504 -26.87 -9.59 -45.99
N ILE A 505 -27.35 -9.59 -44.73
CA ILE A 505 -27.09 -8.52 -43.76
C ILE A 505 -26.12 -9.04 -42.70
N ASP A 506 -24.93 -8.44 -42.57
CA ASP A 506 -24.01 -8.77 -41.46
C ASP A 506 -24.09 -7.70 -40.36
N PRO A 507 -24.82 -7.96 -39.27
CA PRO A 507 -24.86 -7.08 -38.11
C PRO A 507 -23.65 -7.24 -37.20
N LYS A 508 -23.25 -6.16 -36.53
CA LYS A 508 -22.42 -6.24 -35.33
C LYS A 508 -22.62 -5.04 -34.40
N PRO A 509 -22.63 -5.25 -33.06
CA PRO A 509 -22.43 -4.15 -32.14
C PRO A 509 -21.03 -3.57 -32.32
N LEU A 510 -20.91 -2.25 -32.19
CA LEU A 510 -19.60 -1.60 -32.13
C LEU A 510 -19.19 -1.52 -30.67
N LEU A 511 -17.95 -1.91 -30.38
CA LEU A 511 -17.37 -1.89 -29.04
C LEU A 511 -16.35 -0.74 -28.96
N PRO A 512 -16.12 -0.17 -27.76
CA PRO A 512 -15.07 0.82 -27.58
C PRO A 512 -13.72 0.30 -28.06
N ALA A 513 -12.93 1.18 -28.69
CA ALA A 513 -11.56 0.84 -29.09
C ALA A 513 -10.70 0.50 -27.86
N SER A 514 -9.68 -0.34 -28.04
CA SER A 514 -8.82 -0.76 -26.92
C SER A 514 -7.41 -1.11 -27.36
N PHE A 515 -6.47 -1.01 -26.42
CA PHE A 515 -5.08 -1.43 -26.59
C PHE A 515 -4.90 -2.96 -26.52
N ASP A 516 -5.86 -3.70 -25.97
CA ASP A 516 -5.75 -5.14 -25.73
C ASP A 516 -7.10 -5.83 -25.96
N ILE A 517 -7.23 -6.48 -27.12
CA ILE A 517 -8.46 -7.12 -27.58
C ILE A 517 -8.26 -8.63 -27.80
N LEU A 518 -9.35 -9.38 -27.68
CA LEU A 518 -9.39 -10.83 -27.81
C LEU A 518 -10.51 -11.26 -28.76
N GLY A 519 -10.22 -12.24 -29.61
CA GLY A 519 -11.23 -12.82 -30.49
C GLY A 519 -10.80 -14.14 -31.11
N ILE A 520 -11.70 -14.74 -31.88
CA ILE A 520 -11.42 -15.94 -32.64
C ILE A 520 -11.67 -15.60 -34.11
N PRO A 521 -10.66 -15.69 -34.99
CA PRO A 521 -10.89 -15.56 -36.42
C PRO A 521 -11.79 -16.71 -36.91
N SER A 522 -12.72 -16.47 -37.82
CA SER A 522 -13.46 -17.53 -38.55
C SER A 522 -12.82 -17.88 -39.90
N ARG A 523 -11.85 -17.06 -40.35
CA ARG A 523 -10.91 -17.34 -41.45
C ARG A 523 -9.80 -16.31 -41.47
N SER A 524 -10.18 -15.05 -41.36
CA SER A 524 -9.27 -13.93 -41.20
C SER A 524 -9.82 -12.94 -40.18
N VAL A 525 -9.01 -11.94 -39.85
CA VAL A 525 -9.38 -10.81 -39.00
C VAL A 525 -9.11 -9.53 -39.78
N LYS A 526 -10.01 -8.56 -39.66
CA LYS A 526 -9.81 -7.18 -40.11
C LYS A 526 -9.47 -6.32 -38.92
N ILE A 527 -8.41 -5.53 -39.02
CA ILE A 527 -7.88 -4.70 -37.93
C ILE A 527 -7.81 -3.26 -38.45
N THR A 528 -8.30 -2.31 -37.66
CA THR A 528 -8.19 -0.87 -37.95
C THR A 528 -7.86 -0.09 -36.69
N THR A 529 -7.31 1.11 -36.88
CA THR A 529 -6.90 2.05 -35.85
C THR A 529 -7.09 3.48 -36.38
N SER A 530 -7.18 4.45 -35.48
CA SER A 530 -7.11 5.88 -35.79
C SER A 530 -5.68 6.40 -35.83
N SER A 531 -4.66 5.59 -35.50
CA SER A 531 -3.27 6.04 -35.40
C SER A 531 -2.41 5.62 -36.59
N ASN A 532 -1.51 6.52 -37.00
CA ASN A 532 -0.49 6.27 -38.02
C ASN A 532 0.81 5.65 -37.44
N THR A 533 0.88 5.46 -36.12
CA THR A 533 2.06 4.95 -35.41
C THR A 533 1.78 3.65 -34.65
N ALA A 534 0.57 3.10 -34.79
CA ALA A 534 0.14 1.91 -34.07
C ALA A 534 0.93 0.65 -34.49
N THR A 535 1.59 0.04 -33.50
CA THR A 535 2.23 -1.27 -33.64
C THR A 535 1.41 -2.31 -32.91
N ALA A 536 0.83 -3.27 -33.64
CA ALA A 536 0.04 -4.36 -33.09
C ALA A 536 0.86 -5.65 -33.03
N ASN A 537 0.96 -6.23 -31.84
CA ASN A 537 1.53 -7.56 -31.58
C ASN A 537 0.40 -8.59 -31.48
N LEU A 538 0.49 -9.65 -32.28
CA LEU A 538 -0.53 -10.67 -32.43
C LEU A 538 -0.05 -11.96 -31.78
N TYR A 539 -0.84 -12.50 -30.85
CA TYR A 539 -0.54 -13.71 -30.10
C TYR A 539 -1.65 -14.73 -30.33
N HIS A 540 -1.33 -15.83 -31.02
CA HIS A 540 -2.27 -16.92 -31.26
C HIS A 540 -2.21 -17.95 -30.14
N SER A 541 -3.32 -18.67 -29.91
CA SER A 541 -3.44 -19.72 -28.88
C SER A 541 -2.52 -20.93 -29.10
N ASP A 542 -1.77 -20.98 -30.19
CA ASP A 542 -0.72 -21.95 -30.42
C ASP A 542 0.70 -21.37 -30.30
N SER A 543 0.82 -20.26 -29.56
CA SER A 543 2.06 -19.53 -29.25
C SER A 543 2.78 -18.94 -30.45
N PHE A 544 2.17 -18.92 -31.63
CA PHE A 544 2.71 -18.15 -32.74
C PHE A 544 2.47 -16.66 -32.53
N THR A 545 3.51 -15.89 -32.79
CA THR A 545 3.49 -14.44 -32.69
C THR A 545 3.80 -13.80 -34.02
N SER A 546 3.11 -12.70 -34.32
CA SER A 546 3.50 -11.81 -35.41
C SER A 546 3.28 -10.35 -35.01
N GLN A 547 3.82 -9.43 -35.81
CA GLN A 547 3.68 -7.99 -35.58
C GLN A 547 3.22 -7.32 -36.87
N LEU A 548 2.40 -6.28 -36.72
CA LEU A 548 1.83 -5.51 -37.81
C LEU A 548 1.94 -4.02 -37.50
N GLN A 549 2.34 -3.25 -38.51
CA GLN A 549 2.22 -1.80 -38.52
C GLN A 549 0.87 -1.42 -39.12
N LEU A 550 0.13 -0.57 -38.41
CA LEU A 550 -1.17 -0.07 -38.83
C LEU A 550 -1.06 1.40 -39.27
N ALA A 551 -2.02 1.84 -40.06
CA ALA A 551 -2.13 3.23 -40.50
C ALA A 551 -3.58 3.69 -40.32
N ALA A 552 -3.77 4.97 -39.99
CA ALA A 552 -5.10 5.53 -39.76
C ALA A 552 -5.99 5.38 -41.00
N GLY A 553 -7.26 5.05 -40.80
CA GLY A 553 -8.26 4.87 -41.86
C GLY A 553 -8.05 3.64 -42.76
N SER A 554 -6.93 2.92 -42.58
CA SER A 554 -6.62 1.72 -43.37
C SER A 554 -6.97 0.45 -42.62
N GLU A 555 -7.64 -0.47 -43.31
CA GLU A 555 -7.83 -1.84 -42.81
C GLU A 555 -6.61 -2.72 -43.14
N LYS A 556 -6.19 -3.54 -42.16
CA LYS A 556 -5.27 -4.64 -42.38
C LYS A 556 -5.95 -5.98 -42.16
N SER A 557 -5.72 -6.91 -43.08
CA SER A 557 -6.20 -8.29 -42.97
C SER A 557 -5.10 -9.21 -42.48
N VAL A 558 -5.40 -10.05 -41.49
CA VAL A 558 -4.50 -11.12 -41.03
C VAL A 558 -5.24 -12.45 -41.10
N ASN A 559 -4.58 -13.49 -41.58
CA ASN A 559 -5.17 -14.83 -41.64
C ASN A 559 -5.26 -15.44 -40.24
N GLY A 560 -6.37 -16.14 -39.99
CA GLY A 560 -6.48 -17.05 -38.87
C GLY A 560 -5.49 -18.21 -38.99
N ARG A 561 -5.27 -18.91 -37.88
CA ARG A 561 -4.38 -20.08 -37.82
C ARG A 561 -5.14 -21.26 -37.24
N GLY A 562 -4.89 -22.48 -37.71
CA GLY A 562 -5.64 -23.67 -37.30
C GLY A 562 -6.60 -24.14 -38.39
N VAL A 563 -7.73 -24.73 -37.97
CA VAL A 563 -8.76 -25.23 -38.90
C VAL A 563 -9.62 -24.06 -39.33
N ILE A 564 -9.75 -23.86 -40.65
CA ILE A 564 -10.48 -22.73 -41.22
C ILE A 564 -12.00 -22.90 -41.03
N GLY A 565 -12.70 -21.83 -40.65
CA GLY A 565 -14.16 -21.75 -40.62
C GLY A 565 -14.77 -22.03 -39.24
N LEU A 566 -15.91 -21.38 -38.97
CA LEU A 566 -16.80 -21.67 -37.83
C LEU A 566 -16.10 -21.52 -36.47
N TYR A 567 -15.23 -20.50 -36.33
CA TYR A 567 -14.39 -20.25 -35.15
C TYR A 567 -13.56 -21.48 -34.68
N LYS A 568 -13.10 -22.33 -35.61
CA LYS A 568 -12.24 -23.48 -35.27
C LYS A 568 -10.76 -23.11 -35.22
N GLU A 569 -10.42 -21.92 -35.67
CA GLU A 569 -9.10 -21.33 -35.62
C GLU A 569 -8.61 -21.14 -34.18
N ASN A 570 -7.35 -20.78 -34.08
CA ASN A 570 -6.70 -20.35 -32.86
C ASN A 570 -7.25 -19.00 -32.44
N ALA A 571 -7.59 -18.88 -31.16
CA ALA A 571 -7.90 -17.59 -30.58
C ALA A 571 -6.70 -16.65 -30.76
N LEU A 572 -6.99 -15.38 -30.94
CA LEU A 572 -6.02 -14.34 -31.22
C LEU A 572 -6.22 -13.19 -30.22
N ARG A 573 -5.16 -12.90 -29.47
CA ARG A 573 -5.04 -11.68 -28.67
C ARG A 573 -4.19 -10.68 -29.44
N ILE A 574 -4.65 -9.43 -29.50
CA ILE A 574 -3.94 -8.34 -30.18
C ILE A 574 -3.64 -7.26 -29.15
N ARG A 575 -2.36 -6.99 -28.92
CA ARG A 575 -1.88 -5.92 -28.02
C ARG A 575 -1.21 -4.84 -28.83
N SER A 576 -1.62 -3.60 -28.66
CA SER A 576 -1.19 -2.47 -29.48
C SER A 576 -0.66 -1.32 -28.64
N THR A 577 0.21 -0.52 -29.23
CA THR A 577 0.69 0.75 -28.65
C THR A 577 -0.36 1.86 -28.69
N GLU A 578 -1.40 1.67 -29.49
CA GLU A 578 -2.49 2.62 -29.74
C GLU A 578 -3.81 1.86 -29.77
N GLU A 579 -4.93 2.54 -29.51
CA GLU A 579 -6.24 1.91 -29.56
C GLU A 579 -6.58 1.38 -30.96
N LEU A 580 -7.19 0.20 -30.99
CA LEU A 580 -7.64 -0.44 -32.21
C LEU A 580 -8.92 -1.23 -31.98
N VAL A 581 -9.51 -1.68 -33.07
CA VAL A 581 -10.54 -2.72 -33.06
C VAL A 581 -10.18 -3.80 -34.06
N ALA A 582 -10.81 -4.94 -33.91
CA ALA A 582 -10.78 -5.97 -34.92
C ALA A 582 -12.11 -6.70 -35.01
N ASN A 583 -12.36 -7.32 -36.16
CA ASN A 583 -13.47 -8.25 -36.31
C ASN A 583 -13.02 -9.48 -37.07
N SER A 584 -13.63 -10.61 -36.70
CA SER A 584 -13.58 -11.82 -37.52
C SER A 584 -14.11 -11.50 -38.92
N ASN A 585 -13.62 -12.23 -39.92
CA ASN A 585 -14.02 -12.06 -41.31
C ASN A 585 -14.12 -13.41 -42.01
N ALA A 586 -15.31 -13.67 -42.56
CA ALA A 586 -15.72 -14.82 -43.39
C ALA A 586 -15.58 -16.20 -42.71
N ASP A 587 -16.59 -17.05 -42.89
CA ASP A 587 -16.50 -18.49 -42.67
C ASP A 587 -16.71 -19.22 -44.01
N ALA A 588 -17.15 -20.48 -43.99
CA ALA A 588 -17.36 -21.26 -45.20
C ALA A 588 -18.73 -21.01 -45.88
N ASN A 589 -19.67 -20.28 -45.25
CA ASN A 589 -21.02 -20.06 -45.76
C ASN A 589 -21.47 -18.58 -45.86
N GLY A 590 -20.76 -17.64 -45.23
CA GLY A 590 -21.11 -16.21 -45.23
C GLY A 590 -19.95 -15.29 -44.81
N TYR A 591 -20.10 -13.98 -45.01
CA TYR A 591 -19.12 -12.99 -44.53
C TYR A 591 -19.38 -12.69 -43.05
N CYS A 592 -18.79 -13.45 -42.11
CA CYS A 592 -18.93 -13.15 -40.68
C CYS A 592 -18.30 -11.79 -40.33
N SER A 593 -18.85 -11.08 -39.33
CA SER A 593 -18.18 -9.89 -38.76
C SER A 593 -18.28 -9.75 -37.24
N ALA A 594 -18.21 -10.86 -36.49
CA ALA A 594 -18.23 -10.74 -35.05
C ALA A 594 -17.02 -9.93 -34.53
N PRO A 595 -17.24 -8.94 -33.66
CA PRO A 595 -16.18 -8.11 -33.15
C PRO A 595 -15.26 -8.89 -32.21
N PHE A 596 -13.99 -8.51 -32.20
CA PHE A 596 -13.08 -8.82 -31.11
C PHE A 596 -13.46 -7.92 -29.93
N VAL A 597 -13.30 -8.43 -28.71
CA VAL A 597 -13.79 -7.78 -27.50
C VAL A 597 -12.59 -7.23 -26.71
N PRO A 598 -12.65 -5.99 -26.20
CA PRO A 598 -11.70 -5.48 -25.21
C PRO A 598 -11.54 -6.46 -24.05
N THR A 599 -10.30 -6.74 -23.67
CA THR A 599 -10.03 -7.72 -22.60
C THR A 599 -10.55 -7.28 -21.22
N SER A 600 -10.81 -6.00 -21.03
CA SER A 600 -11.51 -5.43 -19.87
C SER A 600 -12.99 -5.83 -19.79
N LEU A 601 -13.59 -6.22 -20.92
CA LEU A 601 -15.00 -6.60 -21.02
C LEU A 601 -15.24 -8.12 -20.95
N LEU A 602 -14.21 -8.95 -20.76
CA LEU A 602 -14.38 -10.39 -20.55
C LEU A 602 -15.19 -10.67 -19.27
N LYS A 603 -16.08 -11.66 -19.29
CA LYS A 603 -17.03 -11.95 -18.19
C LYS A 603 -16.89 -13.38 -17.69
N LYS A 604 -17.59 -13.71 -16.61
CA LYS A 604 -17.57 -15.07 -16.03
C LYS A 604 -18.79 -15.93 -16.36
N LYS A 605 -19.91 -15.33 -16.77
CA LYS A 605 -21.19 -16.03 -16.97
C LYS A 605 -21.82 -15.64 -18.31
N PHE A 606 -22.24 -16.64 -19.09
CA PHE A 606 -22.93 -16.48 -20.36
C PHE A 606 -24.04 -17.53 -20.49
N ILE A 607 -25.18 -17.16 -21.07
CA ILE A 607 -26.31 -18.06 -21.29
C ILE A 607 -26.84 -17.85 -22.71
N VAL A 608 -27.27 -18.94 -23.36
CA VAL A 608 -27.77 -18.89 -24.74
C VAL A 608 -29.30 -18.91 -24.77
N ASN A 609 -29.89 -18.01 -25.53
CA ASN A 609 -31.34 -17.83 -25.68
C ASN A 609 -31.96 -18.66 -26.81
N ALA A 610 -31.12 -19.21 -27.69
CA ALA A 610 -31.52 -20.06 -28.81
C ALA A 610 -30.67 -21.33 -28.85
N LYS A 611 -31.09 -22.31 -29.66
CA LYS A 611 -30.25 -23.45 -30.01
C LYS A 611 -29.05 -22.92 -30.79
N ILE A 612 -27.86 -23.44 -30.54
CA ILE A 612 -26.61 -22.98 -31.14
C ILE A 612 -25.96 -24.13 -31.90
N ASP A 613 -25.51 -23.86 -33.13
CA ASP A 613 -24.77 -24.84 -33.93
C ASP A 613 -23.34 -24.99 -33.44
N PHE A 614 -22.64 -23.88 -33.21
CA PHE A 614 -21.36 -23.85 -32.53
C PHE A 614 -21.17 -22.59 -31.70
N ILE A 615 -20.38 -22.75 -30.66
CA ILE A 615 -19.93 -21.68 -29.77
C ILE A 615 -18.45 -21.89 -29.48
N ALA A 616 -17.70 -20.80 -29.55
CA ALA A 616 -16.28 -20.77 -29.30
C ALA A 616 -15.98 -19.77 -28.18
N PHE A 617 -14.96 -20.07 -27.41
CA PHE A 617 -14.58 -19.31 -26.22
C PHE A 617 -13.10 -18.97 -26.28
N ALA A 618 -12.75 -17.80 -25.73
CA ALA A 618 -11.37 -17.41 -25.54
C ALA A 618 -11.18 -16.76 -24.16
N SER A 619 -10.01 -16.99 -23.55
CA SER A 619 -9.62 -16.42 -22.26
C SER A 619 -8.16 -16.02 -22.24
N LEU A 620 -7.80 -15.10 -21.34
CA LEU A 620 -6.41 -14.77 -21.03
C LEU A 620 -5.73 -15.76 -20.09
N GLN A 621 -6.51 -16.63 -19.43
CA GLN A 621 -6.04 -17.53 -18.39
C GLN A 621 -6.51 -18.97 -18.65
N ALA A 622 -5.71 -19.93 -18.18
CA ALA A 622 -6.13 -21.33 -18.15
C ALA A 622 -7.31 -21.50 -17.18
N GLY A 623 -8.18 -22.46 -17.44
CA GLY A 623 -9.30 -22.79 -16.57
C GLY A 623 -10.29 -23.70 -17.26
N ASP A 624 -11.36 -24.05 -16.57
CA ASP A 624 -12.44 -24.86 -17.11
C ASP A 624 -13.72 -24.02 -17.22
N ILE A 625 -14.42 -24.15 -18.34
CA ILE A 625 -15.77 -23.63 -18.51
C ILE A 625 -16.73 -24.75 -18.08
N THR A 626 -17.55 -24.46 -17.07
CA THR A 626 -18.69 -25.30 -16.71
C THR A 626 -19.82 -25.04 -17.69
N VAL A 627 -20.29 -26.10 -18.32
CA VAL A 627 -21.47 -26.13 -19.18
C VAL A 627 -22.60 -26.80 -18.41
N GLU A 628 -23.65 -26.05 -18.13
CA GLU A 628 -24.85 -26.54 -17.45
C GLU A 628 -26.01 -26.53 -18.45
N LEU A 629 -26.48 -27.72 -18.82
CA LEU A 629 -27.62 -27.89 -19.72
C LEU A 629 -28.93 -27.50 -19.00
N PRO A 630 -30.03 -27.23 -19.75
CA PRO A 630 -31.31 -26.85 -19.16
C PRO A 630 -31.91 -27.88 -18.19
N ASP A 631 -31.51 -29.15 -18.29
CA ASP A 631 -31.91 -30.21 -17.35
C ASP A 631 -31.09 -30.24 -16.05
N GLY A 632 -30.17 -29.29 -15.89
CA GLY A 632 -29.25 -29.16 -14.75
C GLY A 632 -28.01 -30.04 -14.84
N SER A 633 -27.84 -30.84 -15.89
CA SER A 633 -26.63 -31.65 -16.04
C SER A 633 -25.42 -30.79 -16.40
N THR A 634 -24.28 -31.09 -15.77
CA THR A 634 -23.05 -30.29 -15.92
C THR A 634 -21.94 -31.08 -16.58
N SER A 635 -21.16 -30.41 -17.44
CA SER A 635 -19.88 -30.89 -17.97
C SER A 635 -18.83 -29.79 -17.94
N LEU A 636 -17.56 -30.15 -18.14
CA LEU A 636 -16.45 -29.20 -18.19
C LEU A 636 -15.84 -29.18 -19.58
N ILE A 637 -15.49 -27.99 -20.08
CA ILE A 637 -14.68 -27.80 -21.27
C ILE A 637 -13.42 -27.04 -20.85
N PRO A 638 -12.22 -27.64 -21.00
CA PRO A 638 -10.98 -26.95 -20.67
C PRO A 638 -10.68 -25.84 -21.67
N LEU A 639 -10.21 -24.69 -21.16
CA LEU A 639 -9.59 -23.64 -21.95
C LEU A 639 -8.14 -24.03 -22.22
N GLU A 640 -7.84 -24.37 -23.48
CA GLU A 640 -6.57 -24.94 -23.90
C GLU A 640 -5.75 -23.97 -24.77
N ARG A 641 -4.43 -24.13 -24.72
CA ARG A 641 -3.48 -23.50 -25.64
C ARG A 641 -2.33 -24.47 -25.91
N THR A 642 -1.57 -24.25 -26.98
CA THR A 642 -0.32 -24.98 -27.23
C THR A 642 0.87 -24.03 -27.20
N GLY A 643 1.98 -24.49 -26.62
CA GLY A 643 3.21 -23.69 -26.43
C GLY A 643 3.21 -22.87 -25.14
N ASP A 644 4.22 -22.01 -25.00
CA ASP A 644 4.61 -21.33 -23.75
C ASP A 644 4.59 -19.79 -23.84
N GLU A 645 4.18 -19.21 -24.97
CA GLU A 645 4.15 -17.74 -25.13
C GLU A 645 3.22 -17.09 -24.09
N ALA A 646 3.76 -16.16 -23.29
CA ALA A 646 3.08 -15.66 -22.09
C ALA A 646 1.74 -14.96 -22.40
N PHE A 647 1.65 -14.26 -23.54
CA PHE A 647 0.45 -13.53 -23.94
C PHE A 647 -0.50 -14.34 -24.84
N ALA A 648 -0.13 -15.57 -25.23
CA ALA A 648 -1.00 -16.43 -26.03
C ALA A 648 -2.28 -16.77 -25.26
N PRO A 649 -3.47 -16.53 -25.86
CA PRO A 649 -4.74 -16.81 -25.20
C PRO A 649 -5.04 -18.31 -25.14
N PHE A 650 -5.97 -18.67 -24.27
CA PHE A 650 -6.57 -20.00 -24.22
C PHE A 650 -7.89 -20.01 -25.00
N LYS A 651 -8.27 -21.16 -25.54
CA LYS A 651 -9.50 -21.32 -26.31
C LYS A 651 -10.24 -22.61 -25.97
N ALA A 652 -11.53 -22.60 -26.22
CA ALA A 652 -12.40 -23.77 -26.14
C ALA A 652 -13.49 -23.67 -27.21
N ARG A 653 -14.15 -24.79 -27.53
CA ARG A 653 -15.32 -24.80 -28.40
C ARG A 653 -16.25 -25.97 -28.11
N THR A 654 -17.53 -25.80 -28.43
CA THR A 654 -18.50 -26.89 -28.47
C THR A 654 -19.56 -26.62 -29.54
N SER A 655 -20.43 -27.59 -29.79
CA SER A 655 -21.43 -27.55 -30.86
C SER A 655 -22.71 -28.26 -30.47
N GLY A 656 -23.83 -27.90 -31.10
CA GLY A 656 -25.13 -28.51 -30.84
C GLY A 656 -25.66 -28.21 -29.45
N VAL A 657 -25.54 -26.96 -29.01
CA VAL A 657 -25.91 -26.52 -27.66
C VAL A 657 -27.40 -26.16 -27.65
N PRO A 658 -28.21 -26.72 -26.73
CA PRO A 658 -29.62 -26.33 -26.61
C PRO A 658 -29.79 -24.93 -26.01
N ALA A 659 -30.90 -24.27 -26.35
CA ALA A 659 -31.30 -23.02 -25.70
C ALA A 659 -31.42 -23.20 -24.18
N GLY A 660 -31.06 -22.18 -23.41
CA GLY A 660 -31.03 -22.24 -21.95
C GLY A 660 -29.71 -22.74 -21.35
N THR A 661 -28.77 -23.24 -22.16
CA THR A 661 -27.48 -23.71 -21.65
C THR A 661 -26.67 -22.56 -21.05
N LYS A 662 -26.15 -22.76 -19.84
CA LYS A 662 -25.29 -21.81 -19.14
C LYS A 662 -23.83 -22.20 -19.27
N PHE A 663 -22.98 -21.19 -19.40
CA PHE A 663 -21.53 -21.28 -19.43
C PHE A 663 -20.97 -20.39 -18.33
N TYR A 664 -20.21 -20.97 -17.40
CA TYR A 664 -19.56 -20.20 -16.34
C TYR A 664 -18.19 -20.72 -15.95
N SER A 665 -17.32 -19.82 -15.48
CA SER A 665 -15.98 -20.16 -15.02
C SER A 665 -15.52 -19.25 -13.89
N SER A 666 -14.53 -19.72 -13.11
CA SER A 666 -13.80 -18.88 -12.17
C SER A 666 -12.91 -17.86 -12.89
N THR A 667 -12.45 -18.17 -14.11
CA THR A 667 -11.68 -17.27 -14.98
C THR A 667 -12.60 -16.49 -15.91
N ARG A 668 -12.14 -15.31 -16.35
CA ARG A 668 -12.89 -14.47 -17.30
C ARG A 668 -12.67 -14.95 -18.72
N PHE A 669 -13.73 -15.02 -19.52
CA PHE A 669 -13.70 -15.43 -20.92
C PHE A 669 -14.73 -14.64 -21.74
N GLN A 670 -14.72 -14.84 -23.05
CA GLN A 670 -15.71 -14.32 -23.99
C GLN A 670 -16.21 -15.45 -24.89
N ALA A 671 -17.44 -15.33 -25.39
CA ALA A 671 -18.08 -16.30 -26.26
C ALA A 671 -18.52 -15.69 -27.61
N TRP A 672 -18.29 -16.44 -28.68
CA TRP A 672 -18.74 -16.17 -30.06
C TRP A 672 -19.55 -17.36 -30.54
N TYR A 673 -20.68 -17.13 -31.21
CA TYR A 673 -21.62 -18.20 -31.52
C TYR A 673 -22.38 -17.99 -32.83
N GLN A 674 -22.92 -19.10 -33.35
CA GLN A 674 -23.91 -19.11 -34.42
C GLN A 674 -25.21 -19.77 -33.94
N ALA A 675 -26.31 -19.00 -33.97
CA ALA A 675 -27.63 -19.55 -33.65
C ALA A 675 -28.09 -20.54 -34.73
N ASN A 676 -28.69 -21.66 -34.31
CA ASN A 676 -29.35 -22.61 -35.19
C ASN A 676 -30.80 -22.15 -35.38
N GLY A 677 -31.03 -21.42 -36.47
CA GLY A 677 -32.26 -20.68 -36.67
C GLY A 677 -33.41 -21.36 -37.40
N ASN A 678 -33.22 -22.51 -38.05
CA ASN A 678 -34.29 -23.17 -38.83
C ASN A 678 -34.18 -24.71 -38.80
N THR A 679 -35.34 -25.35 -38.63
CA THR A 679 -35.49 -26.81 -38.65
C THR A 679 -35.29 -27.47 -40.01
N ASP A 680 -34.98 -26.74 -41.08
CA ASP A 680 -34.66 -27.33 -42.38
C ASP A 680 -33.59 -26.51 -43.10
N SER A 681 -32.57 -27.23 -43.58
CA SER A 681 -31.46 -26.85 -44.46
C SER A 681 -31.35 -25.37 -44.89
N ILE A 682 -30.27 -24.73 -44.43
CA ILE A 682 -29.63 -23.50 -44.94
C ILE A 682 -30.39 -22.18 -44.64
N ALA A 683 -30.50 -21.82 -43.36
CA ALA A 683 -30.74 -20.43 -42.99
C ALA A 683 -29.44 -19.82 -42.45
N ASP A 684 -28.97 -18.78 -43.12
CA ASP A 684 -27.73 -18.05 -42.85
C ASP A 684 -27.92 -17.11 -41.64
N ASP A 685 -28.21 -17.64 -40.44
CA ASP A 685 -28.13 -16.83 -39.22
C ASP A 685 -26.64 -16.53 -38.97
N ASP A 686 -26.21 -15.29 -39.20
CA ASP A 686 -24.79 -14.89 -39.11
C ASP A 686 -24.25 -14.88 -37.66
N GLU A 687 -22.94 -15.11 -37.53
CA GLU A 687 -22.28 -15.21 -36.24
C GLU A 687 -22.09 -13.90 -35.50
N THR A 688 -22.18 -13.97 -34.18
CA THR A 688 -22.09 -12.80 -33.31
C THR A 688 -21.47 -13.13 -31.95
N ILE A 689 -21.46 -12.16 -31.04
CA ILE A 689 -20.96 -12.31 -29.67
C ILE A 689 -22.09 -12.50 -28.67
N LEU A 690 -21.82 -13.18 -27.56
CA LEU A 690 -22.69 -13.07 -26.37
C LEU A 690 -22.18 -11.93 -25.50
N PHE A 691 -23.07 -11.14 -24.89
CA PHE A 691 -22.67 -10.35 -23.73
C PHE A 691 -22.83 -11.20 -22.48
N GLY A 692 -21.88 -11.05 -21.56
CA GLY A 692 -21.86 -11.82 -20.31
C GLY A 692 -22.02 -10.92 -19.10
N PHE A 693 -21.99 -11.56 -17.93
CA PHE A 693 -22.15 -10.89 -16.65
C PHE A 693 -21.17 -11.42 -15.61
N ASP A 694 -20.96 -10.64 -14.54
CA ASP A 694 -20.17 -11.02 -13.37
C ASP A 694 -21.02 -11.04 -12.11
#